data_AF-A0A9D7ABR1-F1
#
_entry.id   AF-A0A9D7ABR1-F1
#
_cell.length_a   1.000
_cell.length_b   1.000
_cell.length_c   1.000
_cell.angle_alpha   90.00
_cell.angle_beta   90.00
_cell.angle_gamma   90.00
#
_symmetry.space_group_name_H-M   'P 1'
#
loop_
_entity.id
_entity.type
_entity.pdbx_description
1 polymer ?
#
loop_
_entity_poly.entity_id
_entity_poly.type
_entity_poly.pdbx_seq_one_letter_code
_entity_poly.pdbx_strand_id
1 'polypeptide(L)'
;MEQSVHEQLTARLTQGLGQAAAGQLVGELERAGRAAAVLALLDELREVSVKASAGAVETLPELQRRGGLSDVVAWLDLGVALAESSGAAALKYWKDSPLVLGLLEPAMRGAALSLALELAEDDPNVALEFFRRTPELLTALPASDLRAWAEACAELARVEYVLGIEFVRQVPAVAQALPLDLVRPWIRFGMKLVTQNSLGKTDYVGTLEFFRTSPAILSDIECRPVRAGVIDVGSVVADRSPQLAIDFLAEAPALLRRLPSDDWRRRVMRYAPLVAERDAEAAVSYMRRCPEIIALLAPTHPSPLEGEGQEGGKFEQWFTGGMEVLEFSADGARAYFALETKKALASVEQAMSGVPLRKIARSLKLFAQGLCGSDVAIQSLPEMTEPGKEPPRATVSADGRTILLPSLLRRYPTYEENVRLYTVMAAHEAGHLEFGTYALNVATLADLVADVQRRYTRDSWDERDVREKQVAPFAQVSPVAQETVRSLGQLFALYPQPGVIRDLWTVLEDARVESLLRHEYPGLRADLARQAQDAIRTHTLTQGMTVREIVVDALLLLSTAEPGTFQIPDSIAGVVERVWTECRTILQPPATAADVVRVADRMYVLLDELLKPVTIQQQTDVPKQEPEQALGVGPQASETQTDRYKPVTNWVYRGAMNPDIIGTKPGDVGESGQSQAPVGTEGSGITASNAPGGTREGSKPAPTASGVGLADPHRMAGTTPDSAADQLLNVGDDRRGAHVPASPSERVFLYDEWDGLIQDYRSRWCRVVEQTAAEATADFAELTLAAHGPAVRLLRRYFESIRPPGLRRVHGQTDGEEIDLDALVRRAADRAAGAEPSDRIYIRREKRERNVAVAFLVDLSGSTSRQLETGSRRVIDVEKESLVLLCEALEAVGDQYAVYGYSGRGRAQVDFVVMKEFDERDRNLPARRIGAVTPLHQNRDGAAIRHSTAKLLARDARIKLLVLLSDGKPLDDGYADEYALEDTKRALREARMAGVNPFCITVDRNADDYLKRMYGDVNFLVIDRIAALPERLPRIYQRLTA
;
A
#
# COMPACT_ATOMS: atom_id res chain seq x y z
N MET A 1 0.98 84.74 41.84
CA MET A 1 -0.28 84.48 41.12
C MET A 1 -0.12 83.13 40.47
N GLU A 2 -0.63 82.09 41.11
CA GLU A 2 -0.74 80.76 40.49
C GLU A 2 -1.74 80.90 39.33
N GLN A 3 -1.28 80.67 38.10
CA GLN A 3 -2.15 80.68 36.92
C GLN A 3 -3.21 79.58 37.11
N SER A 4 -4.47 79.88 36.82
CA SER A 4 -5.54 78.87 36.92
C SER A 4 -5.24 77.69 35.97
N VAL A 5 -5.62 76.46 36.34
CA VAL A 5 -5.49 75.27 35.48
C VAL A 5 -6.08 75.52 34.09
N HIS A 6 -7.18 76.30 34.03
CA HIS A 6 -7.78 76.80 32.79
C HIS A 6 -6.80 77.57 31.90
N GLU A 7 -6.09 78.54 32.49
CA GLU A 7 -5.18 79.44 31.78
C GLU A 7 -3.93 78.70 31.30
N GLN A 8 -3.41 77.79 32.13
CA GLN A 8 -2.23 76.97 31.81
C GLN A 8 -2.53 75.98 30.67
N LEU A 9 -3.66 75.27 30.74
CA LEU A 9 -4.07 74.34 29.70
C LEU A 9 -4.44 75.07 28.39
N THR A 10 -5.10 76.22 28.48
CA THR A 10 -5.40 77.05 27.30
C THR A 10 -4.12 77.54 26.62
N ALA A 11 -3.13 78.00 27.40
CA ALA A 11 -1.83 78.40 26.86
C ALA A 11 -1.09 77.22 26.19
N ARG A 12 -1.15 76.03 26.80
CA ARG A 12 -0.54 74.80 26.28
C ARG A 12 -1.14 74.36 24.95
N LEU A 13 -2.47 74.38 24.82
CA LEU A 13 -3.17 73.98 23.60
C LEU A 13 -3.11 75.05 22.48
N THR A 14 -3.04 76.33 22.85
CA THR A 14 -2.99 77.44 21.88
C THR A 14 -1.75 77.39 20.98
N GLN A 15 -0.63 76.84 21.49
CA GLN A 15 0.60 76.68 20.72
C GLN A 15 0.46 75.76 19.50
N GLY A 16 -0.51 74.83 19.49
CA GLY A 16 -0.74 73.89 18.38
C GLY A 16 -2.07 74.05 17.64
N LEU A 17 -3.13 74.56 18.29
CA LEU A 17 -4.51 74.56 17.73
C LEU A 17 -5.11 75.96 17.47
N GLY A 18 -4.43 77.02 17.91
CA GLY A 18 -4.98 78.39 17.89
C GLY A 18 -5.98 78.66 19.03
N GLN A 19 -6.13 79.95 19.37
CA GLN A 19 -6.79 80.39 20.62
C GLN A 19 -8.28 80.01 20.72
N ALA A 20 -9.01 80.02 19.62
CA ALA A 20 -10.45 79.72 19.60
C ALA A 20 -10.76 78.22 19.80
N ALA A 21 -10.00 77.34 19.14
CA ALA A 21 -10.17 75.89 19.28
C ALA A 21 -9.68 75.39 20.65
N ALA A 22 -8.58 75.96 21.15
CA ALA A 22 -8.07 75.67 22.49
C ALA A 22 -9.10 76.01 23.59
N GLY A 23 -9.71 77.21 23.54
CA GLY A 23 -10.70 77.62 24.54
C GLY A 23 -11.96 76.74 24.57
N GLN A 24 -12.43 76.27 23.41
CA GLN A 24 -13.58 75.35 23.33
C GLN A 24 -13.27 73.98 23.95
N LEU A 25 -12.11 73.39 23.61
CA LEU A 25 -11.66 72.10 24.15
C LEU A 25 -11.45 72.15 25.67
N VAL A 26 -10.82 73.21 26.20
CA VAL A 26 -10.61 73.37 27.64
C VAL A 26 -11.95 73.45 28.38
N GLY A 27 -12.91 74.22 27.88
CA GLY A 27 -14.23 74.33 28.49
C GLY A 27 -15.02 73.01 28.50
N GLU A 28 -14.78 72.10 27.55
CA GLU A 28 -15.37 70.75 27.56
C GLU A 28 -14.66 69.80 28.52
N LEU A 29 -13.32 69.86 28.58
CA LEU A 29 -12.51 69.08 29.51
C LEU A 29 -12.75 69.46 30.97
N GLU A 30 -13.04 70.73 31.25
CA GLU A 30 -13.43 71.21 32.58
C GLU A 30 -14.83 70.73 32.98
N ARG A 31 -15.80 70.79 32.06
CA ARG A 31 -17.14 70.22 32.27
C ARG A 31 -17.09 68.72 32.54
N ALA A 32 -16.11 68.02 31.96
CA ALA A 32 -15.85 66.60 32.20
C ALA A 32 -14.96 66.32 33.44
N GLY A 33 -14.47 67.35 34.14
CA GLY A 33 -13.63 67.22 35.34
C GLY A 33 -12.21 66.69 35.10
N ARG A 34 -11.68 66.82 33.88
CA ARG A 34 -10.41 66.18 33.45
C ARG A 34 -9.28 67.15 33.12
N ALA A 35 -9.55 68.45 33.13
CA ALA A 35 -8.60 69.48 32.72
C ALA A 35 -7.26 69.43 33.50
N ALA A 36 -7.30 69.16 34.81
CA ALA A 36 -6.08 69.05 35.63
C ALA A 36 -5.22 67.83 35.26
N ALA A 37 -5.85 66.67 35.05
CA ALA A 37 -5.14 65.44 34.65
C ALA A 37 -4.55 65.56 33.25
N VAL A 38 -5.30 66.13 32.29
CA VAL A 38 -4.82 66.37 30.93
C VAL A 38 -3.63 67.34 30.91
N LEU A 39 -3.66 68.41 31.73
CA LEU A 39 -2.54 69.34 31.83
C LEU A 39 -1.28 68.63 32.36
N ALA A 40 -1.41 67.83 33.43
CA ALA A 40 -0.29 67.07 33.99
C ALA A 40 0.34 66.12 32.96
N LEU A 41 -0.47 65.33 32.24
CA LEU A 41 0.02 64.38 31.26
C LEU A 41 0.62 65.04 30.01
N LEU A 42 0.11 66.19 29.58
CA LEU A 42 0.70 66.96 28.48
C LEU A 42 2.04 67.58 28.87
N ASP A 43 2.18 67.96 30.13
CA ASP A 43 3.44 68.47 30.69
C ASP A 43 4.48 67.36 30.79
N GLU A 44 4.10 66.21 31.34
CA GLU A 44 4.91 64.98 31.39
C GLU A 44 5.34 64.53 29.99
N LEU A 45 4.39 64.42 29.04
CA LEU A 45 4.69 64.07 27.65
C LEU A 45 5.67 65.05 27.00
N ARG A 46 5.64 66.33 27.37
CA ARG A 46 6.57 67.35 26.85
C ARG A 46 7.97 67.18 27.43
N GLU A 47 8.08 66.81 28.70
CA GLU A 47 9.36 66.48 29.32
C GLU A 47 10.02 65.27 28.63
N VAL A 48 9.22 64.27 28.28
CA VAL A 48 9.66 63.08 27.54
C VAL A 48 9.99 63.41 26.08
N SER A 49 9.07 64.06 25.36
CA SER A 49 9.25 64.41 23.94
C SER A 49 8.36 65.58 23.52
N VAL A 50 8.99 66.73 23.28
CA VAL A 50 8.34 67.94 22.76
C VAL A 50 7.59 67.66 21.45
N LYS A 51 8.12 66.79 20.58
CA LYS A 51 7.50 66.43 19.31
C LYS A 51 6.26 65.54 19.50
N ALA A 52 6.29 64.61 20.44
CA ALA A 52 5.12 63.78 20.76
C ALA A 52 4.02 64.60 21.44
N SER A 53 4.40 65.53 22.33
CA SER A 53 3.47 66.49 22.96
C SER A 53 2.77 67.38 21.93
N ALA A 54 3.51 67.92 20.96
CA ALA A 54 2.90 68.68 19.85
C ALA A 54 1.93 67.82 19.02
N GLY A 55 2.30 66.58 18.71
CA GLY A 55 1.44 65.65 17.98
C GLY A 55 0.15 65.26 18.73
N ALA A 56 0.22 65.10 20.06
CA ALA A 56 -0.96 64.88 20.90
C ALA A 56 -1.91 66.09 20.86
N VAL A 57 -1.36 67.31 20.98
CA VAL A 57 -2.14 68.54 20.91
C VAL A 57 -2.82 68.70 19.55
N GLU A 58 -2.12 68.43 18.45
CA GLU A 58 -2.68 68.50 17.09
C GLU A 58 -3.81 67.48 16.84
N THR A 59 -3.82 66.35 17.54
CA THR A 59 -4.77 65.24 17.33
C THR A 59 -6.00 65.28 18.25
N LEU A 60 -5.95 66.03 19.35
CA LEU A 60 -7.07 66.23 20.28
C LEU A 60 -8.41 66.65 19.62
N PRO A 61 -8.44 67.58 18.62
CA PRO A 61 -9.71 67.94 17.97
C PRO A 61 -10.33 66.79 17.18
N GLU A 62 -9.52 65.93 16.55
CA GLU A 62 -10.03 64.77 15.82
C GLU A 62 -10.55 63.70 16.78
N LEU A 63 -9.88 63.52 17.93
CA LEU A 63 -10.37 62.65 19.01
C LEU A 63 -11.73 63.15 19.55
N GLN A 64 -11.87 64.46 19.76
CA GLN A 64 -13.13 65.10 20.18
C GLN A 64 -14.24 64.87 19.15
N ARG A 65 -13.97 65.06 17.85
CA ARG A 65 -14.94 64.83 16.76
C ARG A 65 -15.50 63.41 16.75
N ARG A 66 -14.70 62.42 17.17
CA ARG A 66 -15.09 61.00 17.25
C ARG A 66 -15.64 60.58 18.62
N GLY A 67 -15.86 61.55 19.50
CA GLY A 67 -16.44 61.34 20.83
C GLY A 67 -15.50 60.66 21.83
N GLY A 68 -14.17 60.74 21.64
CA GLY A 68 -13.17 60.10 22.50
C GLY A 68 -12.74 60.93 23.72
N LEU A 69 -13.35 62.10 23.95
CA LEU A 69 -12.99 62.99 25.06
C LEU A 69 -13.26 62.33 26.45
N SER A 70 -14.18 61.37 26.49
CA SER A 70 -14.48 60.50 27.64
C SER A 70 -13.36 59.51 27.99
N ASP A 71 -12.33 59.38 27.16
CA ASP A 71 -11.22 58.45 27.39
C ASP A 71 -9.87 59.18 27.30
N VAL A 72 -9.87 60.51 27.20
CA VAL A 72 -8.69 61.36 26.95
C VAL A 72 -7.55 61.18 27.95
N VAL A 73 -7.86 60.86 29.22
CA VAL A 73 -6.83 60.62 30.25
C VAL A 73 -6.08 59.32 29.94
N ALA A 74 -6.79 58.19 29.85
CA ALA A 74 -6.21 56.90 29.46
C ALA A 74 -5.54 56.94 28.07
N TRP A 75 -6.09 57.74 27.15
CA TRP A 75 -5.51 57.97 25.83
C TRP A 75 -4.17 58.69 25.89
N LEU A 76 -4.04 59.71 26.75
CA LEU A 76 -2.78 60.41 26.99
C LEU A 76 -1.79 59.55 27.77
N ASP A 77 -2.23 58.82 28.80
CA ASP A 77 -1.40 57.90 29.60
C ASP A 77 -0.66 56.88 28.71
N LEU A 78 -1.40 56.20 27.82
CA LEU A 78 -0.79 55.28 26.85
C LEU A 78 0.21 55.97 25.94
N GLY A 79 -0.08 57.19 25.48
CA GLY A 79 0.83 57.92 24.63
C GLY A 79 2.08 58.43 25.33
N VAL A 80 2.02 58.73 26.63
CA VAL A 80 3.18 59.01 27.49
C VAL A 80 4.04 57.75 27.58
N ALA A 81 3.47 56.61 27.98
CA ALA A 81 4.19 55.34 28.08
C ALA A 81 4.87 54.91 26.75
N LEU A 82 4.17 55.09 25.62
CA LEU A 82 4.76 54.86 24.30
C LEU A 82 5.88 55.86 23.96
N ALA A 83 5.78 57.11 24.39
CA ALA A 83 6.79 58.14 24.11
C ALA A 83 8.07 57.95 24.93
N GLU A 84 7.96 57.43 26.15
CA GLU A 84 9.10 57.13 27.04
C GLU A 84 10.03 56.09 26.43
N SER A 85 9.44 55.09 25.78
CA SER A 85 10.17 54.01 25.11
C SER A 85 10.52 54.33 23.66
N SER A 86 9.59 54.89 22.88
CA SER A 86 9.76 55.19 21.47
C SER A 86 8.89 56.36 20.98
N GLY A 87 9.51 57.54 20.82
CA GLY A 87 8.84 58.70 20.24
C GLY A 87 8.25 58.46 18.84
N ALA A 88 8.76 57.49 18.08
CA ALA A 88 8.19 57.11 16.78
C ALA A 88 6.89 56.30 16.92
N ALA A 89 6.79 55.42 17.93
CA ALA A 89 5.56 54.68 18.24
C ALA A 89 4.46 55.64 18.72
N ALA A 90 4.80 56.59 19.59
CA ALA A 90 3.88 57.63 20.04
C ALA A 90 3.31 58.46 18.88
N LEU A 91 4.14 58.89 17.92
CA LEU A 91 3.65 59.63 16.75
C LEU A 91 2.70 58.80 15.86
N LYS A 92 2.95 57.49 15.71
CA LYS A 92 2.03 56.60 14.99
C LYS A 92 0.72 56.41 15.77
N TYR A 93 0.80 56.26 17.09
CA TYR A 93 -0.35 56.18 17.97
C TYR A 93 -1.25 57.41 17.84
N TRP A 94 -0.71 58.62 17.89
CA TRP A 94 -1.50 59.85 17.71
C TRP A 94 -2.23 59.91 16.37
N LYS A 95 -1.57 59.44 15.31
CA LYS A 95 -2.16 59.42 13.97
C LYS A 95 -3.33 58.44 13.85
N ASP A 96 -3.21 57.26 14.43
CA ASP A 96 -4.15 56.17 14.20
C ASP A 96 -5.25 56.09 15.27
N SER A 97 -4.97 56.53 16.50
CA SER A 97 -5.85 56.33 17.65
C SER A 97 -7.22 56.97 17.57
N PRO A 98 -7.44 58.17 16.97
CA PRO A 98 -8.78 58.71 16.83
C PRO A 98 -9.66 57.81 15.95
N LEU A 99 -9.10 57.27 14.85
CA LEU A 99 -9.81 56.37 13.95
C LEU A 99 -10.19 55.07 14.67
N VAL A 100 -9.22 54.45 15.35
CA VAL A 100 -9.41 53.20 16.10
C VAL A 100 -10.48 53.36 17.18
N LEU A 101 -10.39 54.38 18.05
CA LEU A 101 -11.38 54.63 19.09
C LEU A 101 -12.77 54.97 18.52
N GLY A 102 -12.82 55.62 17.36
CA GLY A 102 -14.06 55.89 16.65
C GLY A 102 -14.79 54.63 16.14
N LEU A 103 -14.05 53.55 15.88
CA LEU A 103 -14.60 52.25 15.48
C LEU A 103 -15.04 51.39 16.67
N LEU A 104 -14.61 51.73 17.90
CA LEU A 104 -14.94 51.00 19.12
C LEU A 104 -16.17 51.56 19.81
N GLU A 105 -16.99 50.66 20.36
CA GLU A 105 -18.09 51.03 21.26
C GLU A 105 -17.56 51.77 22.48
N PRO A 106 -18.26 52.80 23.00
CA PRO A 106 -17.81 53.60 24.14
C PRO A 106 -17.42 52.77 25.37
N ALA A 107 -18.13 51.67 25.64
CA ALA A 107 -17.83 50.79 26.77
C ALA A 107 -16.48 50.04 26.65
N MET A 108 -15.99 49.83 25.42
CA MET A 108 -14.76 49.07 25.15
C MET A 108 -13.51 49.94 25.02
N ARG A 109 -13.67 51.25 24.79
CA ARG A 109 -12.54 52.18 24.59
C ARG A 109 -11.58 52.20 25.78
N GLY A 110 -12.12 52.37 26.99
CA GLY A 110 -11.32 52.35 28.21
C GLY A 110 -10.59 51.02 28.41
N ALA A 111 -11.28 49.89 28.22
CA ALA A 111 -10.67 48.56 28.35
C ALA A 111 -9.55 48.33 27.32
N ALA A 112 -9.75 48.74 26.06
CA ALA A 112 -8.74 48.64 25.01
C ALA A 112 -7.49 49.47 25.31
N LEU A 113 -7.68 50.71 25.80
CA LEU A 113 -6.58 51.60 26.20
C LEU A 113 -5.82 51.06 27.41
N SER A 114 -6.52 50.55 28.43
CA SER A 114 -5.88 49.95 29.60
C SER A 114 -5.08 48.70 29.25
N LEU A 115 -5.61 47.81 28.42
CA LEU A 115 -4.87 46.60 27.98
C LEU A 115 -3.65 46.97 27.12
N ALA A 116 -3.78 47.96 26.24
CA ALA A 116 -2.65 48.45 25.45
C ALA A 116 -1.59 49.14 26.33
N LEU A 117 -1.99 49.81 27.41
CA LEU A 117 -1.06 50.37 28.39
C LEU A 117 -0.33 49.27 29.16
N GLU A 118 -1.03 48.24 29.63
CA GLU A 118 -0.42 47.04 30.24
C GLU A 118 0.63 46.41 29.29
N LEU A 119 0.33 46.31 27.99
CA LEU A 119 1.27 45.79 26.99
C LEU A 119 2.44 46.73 26.69
N ALA A 120 2.27 48.04 26.87
CA ALA A 120 3.32 49.02 26.60
C ALA A 120 4.44 48.96 27.64
N GLU A 121 4.17 48.42 28.83
CA GLU A 121 5.18 48.09 29.84
C GLU A 121 6.14 47.00 29.35
N ASP A 122 5.64 46.05 28.55
CA ASP A 122 6.44 44.96 27.97
C ASP A 122 7.12 45.38 26.65
N ASP A 123 6.37 45.86 25.64
CA ASP A 123 6.92 46.45 24.40
C ASP A 123 5.97 47.46 23.71
N PRO A 124 6.45 48.65 23.33
CA PRO A 124 5.60 49.70 22.75
C PRO A 124 5.10 49.40 21.33
N ASN A 125 5.83 48.60 20.53
CA ASN A 125 5.40 48.25 19.18
C ASN A 125 4.30 47.19 19.21
N VAL A 126 4.38 46.24 20.14
CA VAL A 126 3.32 45.25 20.41
C VAL A 126 2.05 45.95 20.89
N ALA A 127 2.17 46.84 21.88
CA ALA A 127 1.04 47.63 22.39
C ALA A 127 0.34 48.43 21.27
N LEU A 128 1.11 49.10 20.41
CA LEU A 128 0.59 49.85 19.28
C LEU A 128 -0.14 48.95 18.26
N GLU A 129 0.43 47.80 17.91
CA GLU A 129 -0.20 46.88 16.95
C GLU A 129 -1.47 46.25 17.54
N PHE A 130 -1.46 45.86 18.82
CA PHE A 130 -2.63 45.34 19.54
C PHE A 130 -3.76 46.37 19.58
N PHE A 131 -3.45 47.60 19.96
CA PHE A 131 -4.42 48.69 19.99
C PHE A 131 -5.00 48.96 18.60
N ARG A 132 -4.15 49.08 17.57
CA ARG A 132 -4.58 49.32 16.18
C ARG A 132 -5.55 48.24 15.68
N ARG A 133 -5.30 46.98 16.04
CA ARG A 133 -6.13 45.84 15.61
C ARG A 133 -7.30 45.53 16.53
N THR A 134 -7.43 46.17 17.69
CA THR A 134 -8.52 45.90 18.63
C THR A 134 -9.92 45.91 17.99
N PRO A 135 -10.28 46.83 17.05
CA PRO A 135 -11.56 46.77 16.35
C PRO A 135 -11.76 45.48 15.56
N GLU A 136 -10.72 45.03 14.84
CA GLU A 136 -10.73 43.75 14.10
C GLU A 136 -10.83 42.56 15.06
N LEU A 137 -10.08 42.58 16.17
CA LEU A 137 -10.12 41.52 17.18
C LEU A 137 -11.51 41.34 17.77
N LEU A 138 -12.21 42.43 18.07
CA LEU A 138 -13.58 42.40 18.60
C LEU A 138 -14.63 41.92 17.60
N THR A 139 -14.30 41.85 16.30
CA THR A 139 -15.17 41.16 15.32
C THR A 139 -15.00 39.64 15.36
N ALA A 140 -13.84 39.15 15.78
CA ALA A 140 -13.51 37.74 15.83
C ALA A 140 -13.67 37.11 17.23
N LEU A 141 -13.64 37.92 18.29
CA LEU A 141 -13.61 37.49 19.68
C LEU A 141 -14.76 38.09 20.51
N PRO A 142 -15.27 37.34 21.51
CA PRO A 142 -16.08 37.93 22.57
C PRO A 142 -15.29 38.98 23.35
N ALA A 143 -15.92 40.09 23.71
CA ALA A 143 -15.29 41.16 24.49
C ALA A 143 -14.75 40.68 25.86
N SER A 144 -15.34 39.62 26.44
CA SER A 144 -14.87 38.99 27.68
C SER A 144 -13.49 38.36 27.56
N ASP A 145 -13.12 37.91 26.36
CA ASP A 145 -11.93 37.10 26.14
C ASP A 145 -10.72 37.97 25.79
N LEU A 146 -10.95 39.23 25.38
CA LEU A 146 -9.90 40.16 24.93
C LEU A 146 -8.74 40.28 25.93
N ARG A 147 -9.02 40.30 27.24
CA ARG A 147 -7.99 40.33 28.28
C ARG A 147 -7.12 39.08 28.27
N ALA A 148 -7.71 37.88 28.16
CA ALA A 148 -6.94 36.63 28.14
C ALA A 148 -6.03 36.54 26.90
N TRP A 149 -6.47 37.07 25.75
CA TRP A 149 -5.65 37.18 24.54
C TRP A 149 -4.54 38.23 24.67
N ALA A 150 -4.81 39.36 25.33
CA ALA A 150 -3.80 40.36 25.64
C ALA A 150 -2.71 39.80 26.58
N GLU A 151 -3.09 39.04 27.61
CA GLU A 151 -2.14 38.38 28.51
C GLU A 151 -1.25 37.37 27.76
N ALA A 152 -1.82 36.57 26.86
CA ALA A 152 -1.05 35.66 26.02
C ALA A 152 -0.08 36.40 25.07
N CYS A 153 -0.50 37.55 24.55
CA CYS A 153 0.36 38.42 23.75
C CYS A 153 1.51 39.01 24.59
N ALA A 154 1.22 39.44 25.83
CA ALA A 154 2.22 39.95 26.77
C ALA A 154 3.29 38.89 27.08
N GLU A 155 2.86 37.64 27.33
CA GLU A 155 3.76 36.51 27.55
C GLU A 155 4.74 36.29 26.37
N LEU A 156 4.27 36.44 25.13
CA LEU A 156 5.09 36.35 23.93
C LEU A 156 6.02 37.57 23.74
N ALA A 157 5.51 38.77 24.02
CA ALA A 157 6.27 40.02 23.91
C ALA A 157 7.49 40.05 24.83
N ARG A 158 7.36 39.49 26.05
CA ARG A 158 8.49 39.35 27.00
C ARG A 158 9.61 38.44 26.51
N VAL A 159 9.31 37.52 25.60
CA VAL A 159 10.33 36.68 24.96
C VAL A 159 10.94 37.42 23.78
N GLU A 160 10.10 37.86 22.83
CA GLU A 160 10.51 38.64 21.66
C GLU A 160 9.31 39.40 21.09
N TYR A 161 9.44 40.72 20.90
CA TYR A 161 8.34 41.57 20.43
C TYR A 161 7.78 41.15 19.06
N VAL A 162 8.61 40.59 18.18
CA VAL A 162 8.20 40.11 16.84
C VAL A 162 7.16 38.98 16.96
N LEU A 163 7.30 38.10 17.96
CA LEU A 163 6.35 37.02 18.22
C LEU A 163 5.01 37.56 18.70
N GLY A 164 5.03 38.56 19.59
CA GLY A 164 3.83 39.26 20.06
C GLY A 164 3.08 39.95 18.91
N ILE A 165 3.79 40.69 18.06
CA ILE A 165 3.20 41.34 16.87
C ILE A 165 2.58 40.31 15.93
N GLU A 166 3.28 39.22 15.61
CA GLU A 166 2.74 38.20 14.71
C GLU A 166 1.53 37.50 15.33
N PHE A 167 1.56 37.16 16.62
CA PHE A 167 0.43 36.57 17.32
C PHE A 167 -0.82 37.45 17.21
N VAL A 168 -0.72 38.75 17.52
CA VAL A 168 -1.83 39.72 17.40
C VAL A 168 -2.43 39.72 15.99
N ARG A 169 -1.58 39.66 14.96
CA ARG A 169 -2.05 39.63 13.56
C ARG A 169 -2.83 38.37 13.22
N GLN A 170 -2.47 37.24 13.84
CA GLN A 170 -3.10 35.96 13.58
C GLN A 170 -4.29 35.66 14.51
N VAL A 171 -4.54 36.45 15.57
CA VAL A 171 -5.65 36.23 16.51
C VAL A 171 -7.00 35.95 15.82
N PRO A 172 -7.44 36.68 14.78
CA PRO A 172 -8.70 36.37 14.10
C PRO A 172 -8.74 34.95 13.52
N ALA A 173 -7.63 34.48 12.94
CA ALA A 173 -7.52 33.12 12.39
C ALA A 173 -7.43 32.07 13.51
N VAL A 174 -6.64 32.34 14.55
CA VAL A 174 -6.48 31.43 15.71
C VAL A 174 -7.81 31.27 16.44
N ALA A 175 -8.56 32.34 16.66
CA ALA A 175 -9.86 32.33 17.34
C ALA A 175 -10.92 31.52 16.60
N GLN A 176 -10.89 31.50 15.27
CA GLN A 176 -11.78 30.67 14.45
C GLN A 176 -11.41 29.19 14.54
N ALA A 177 -10.11 28.89 14.61
CA ALA A 177 -9.61 27.51 14.62
C ALA A 177 -9.58 26.86 16.01
N LEU A 178 -9.31 27.64 17.07
CA LEU A 178 -9.01 27.16 18.41
C LEU A 178 -9.83 27.88 19.50
N PRO A 179 -10.40 27.13 20.46
CA PRO A 179 -10.99 27.71 21.66
C PRO A 179 -9.90 28.21 22.62
N LEU A 180 -10.28 29.14 23.51
CA LEU A 180 -9.35 29.83 24.41
C LEU A 180 -8.49 28.89 25.29
N ASP A 181 -9.03 27.74 25.69
CA ASP A 181 -8.32 26.73 26.50
C ASP A 181 -7.13 26.08 25.77
N LEU A 182 -7.18 26.02 24.43
CA LEU A 182 -6.12 25.43 23.61
C LEU A 182 -5.08 26.46 23.13
N VAL A 183 -5.33 27.76 23.29
CA VAL A 183 -4.40 28.82 22.84
C VAL A 183 -3.06 28.74 23.58
N ARG A 184 -3.08 28.58 24.90
CA ARG A 184 -1.84 28.46 25.69
C ARG A 184 -1.04 27.19 25.36
N PRO A 185 -1.66 25.98 25.28
CA PRO A 185 -0.98 24.79 24.74
C PRO A 185 -0.39 25.00 23.33
N TRP A 186 -1.13 25.65 22.43
CA TRP A 186 -0.68 25.95 21.08
C TRP A 186 0.51 26.92 21.05
N ILE A 187 0.49 27.97 21.87
CA ILE A 187 1.65 28.88 22.05
C ILE A 187 2.86 28.09 22.56
N ARG A 188 2.69 27.25 23.59
CA ARG A 188 3.79 26.43 24.13
C ARG A 188 4.40 25.51 23.06
N PHE A 189 3.58 24.94 22.18
CA PHE A 189 4.08 24.18 21.04
C PHE A 189 4.89 25.07 20.09
N GLY A 190 4.36 26.21 19.65
CA GLY A 190 5.08 27.14 18.77
C GLY A 190 6.42 27.61 19.34
N MET A 191 6.50 27.84 20.66
CA MET A 191 7.74 28.26 21.33
C MET A 191 8.81 27.16 21.38
N LYS A 192 8.45 25.88 21.30
CA LYS A 192 9.42 24.77 21.21
C LYS A 192 10.07 24.67 19.82
N LEU A 193 9.54 25.39 18.82
CA LEU A 193 10.08 25.41 17.47
C LEU A 193 11.21 26.43 17.28
N VAL A 194 11.55 27.19 18.34
CA VAL A 194 12.66 28.12 18.34
C VAL A 194 13.97 27.34 18.28
N THR A 195 14.79 27.61 17.26
CA THR A 195 16.07 26.92 17.03
C THR A 195 17.24 27.90 17.06
N GLN A 196 18.47 27.40 16.92
CA GLN A 196 19.64 28.25 16.72
C GLN A 196 20.07 28.17 15.26
N ASN A 197 20.34 29.32 14.65
CA ASN A 197 20.87 29.37 13.29
C ASN A 197 22.36 28.94 13.24
N SER A 198 22.91 28.83 12.04
CA SER A 198 24.32 28.44 11.80
C SER A 198 25.35 29.39 12.44
N LEU A 199 24.94 30.58 12.88
CA LEU A 199 25.74 31.57 13.59
C LEU A 199 25.54 31.50 15.12
N GLY A 200 24.79 30.52 15.63
CA GLY A 200 24.51 30.32 17.05
C GLY A 200 23.53 31.32 17.67
N LYS A 201 22.84 32.15 16.84
CA LYS A 201 21.79 33.06 17.31
C LYS A 201 20.43 32.38 17.29
N THR A 202 19.58 32.74 18.23
CA THR A 202 18.19 32.30 18.29
C THR A 202 17.45 32.69 16.99
N ASP A 203 16.78 31.71 16.39
CA ASP A 203 15.98 31.86 15.18
C ASP A 203 14.52 31.54 15.48
N TYR A 204 13.67 32.54 15.23
CA TYR A 204 12.22 32.50 15.47
C TYR A 204 11.42 32.18 14.20
N VAL A 205 12.08 31.98 13.04
CA VAL A 205 11.39 31.76 11.75
C VAL A 205 10.44 30.56 11.83
N GLY A 206 10.84 29.45 12.45
CA GLY A 206 9.97 28.27 12.62
C GLY A 206 8.70 28.56 13.41
N THR A 207 8.80 29.32 14.51
CA THR A 207 7.65 29.74 15.33
C THR A 207 6.73 30.71 14.58
N LEU A 208 7.30 31.64 13.82
CA LEU A 208 6.53 32.60 13.02
C LEU A 208 5.75 31.91 11.90
N GLU A 209 6.39 30.98 11.17
CA GLU A 209 5.74 30.13 10.17
C GLU A 209 4.62 29.29 10.80
N PHE A 210 4.85 28.73 11.99
CA PHE A 210 3.84 27.99 12.73
C PHE A 210 2.63 28.86 13.08
N PHE A 211 2.82 30.09 13.57
CA PHE A 211 1.69 31.00 13.87
C PHE A 211 0.87 31.35 12.63
N ARG A 212 1.50 31.45 11.45
CA ARG A 212 0.82 31.78 10.19
C ARG A 212 0.05 30.61 9.59
N THR A 213 0.59 29.40 9.66
CA THR A 213 0.08 28.24 8.92
C THR A 213 -0.79 27.32 9.77
N SER A 214 -0.46 27.14 11.05
CA SER A 214 -1.13 26.17 11.91
C SER A 214 -2.63 26.42 12.14
N PRO A 215 -3.16 27.67 12.20
CA PRO A 215 -4.60 27.87 12.37
C PRO A 215 -5.43 27.26 11.23
N ALA A 216 -4.97 27.43 9.98
CA ALA A 216 -5.63 26.85 8.81
C ALA A 216 -5.60 25.31 8.86
N ILE A 217 -4.43 24.73 9.16
CA ILE A 217 -4.24 23.27 9.28
C ILE A 217 -5.14 22.68 10.39
N LEU A 218 -5.24 23.34 11.55
CA LEU A 218 -6.04 22.87 12.69
C LEU A 218 -7.55 23.05 12.44
N SER A 219 -7.93 24.04 11.63
CA SER A 219 -9.32 24.25 11.21
C SER A 219 -9.85 23.12 10.31
N ASP A 220 -8.98 22.47 9.53
CA ASP A 220 -9.34 21.31 8.69
C ASP A 220 -9.68 20.05 9.51
N ILE A 221 -9.43 20.05 10.83
CA ILE A 221 -9.72 18.93 11.72
C ILE A 221 -11.06 19.19 12.43
N GLU A 222 -12.13 18.49 12.05
CA GLU A 222 -13.46 18.76 12.57
C GLU A 222 -13.59 18.54 14.10
N CYS A 223 -13.01 17.46 14.63
CA CYS A 223 -13.23 17.01 16.01
C CYS A 223 -12.33 17.72 17.05
N ARG A 224 -12.94 18.43 18.03
CA ARG A 224 -12.22 19.23 19.05
C ARG A 224 -11.21 18.43 19.90
N PRO A 225 -11.54 17.27 20.51
CA PRO A 225 -10.56 16.46 21.24
C PRO A 225 -9.37 16.01 20.39
N VAL A 226 -9.60 15.80 19.08
CA VAL A 226 -8.53 15.41 18.14
C VAL A 226 -7.61 16.59 17.85
N ARG A 227 -8.13 17.82 17.71
CA ARG A 227 -7.30 19.04 17.61
C ARG A 227 -6.36 19.20 18.81
N ALA A 228 -6.90 19.02 20.02
CA ALA A 228 -6.09 19.06 21.24
C ALA A 228 -4.98 17.99 21.21
N GLY A 229 -5.33 16.75 20.81
CA GLY A 229 -4.37 15.67 20.64
C GLY A 229 -3.25 15.98 19.64
N VAL A 230 -3.55 16.63 18.50
CA VAL A 230 -2.52 17.03 17.52
C VAL A 230 -1.56 18.06 18.10
N ILE A 231 -2.07 19.05 18.86
CA ILE A 231 -1.24 20.04 19.54
C ILE A 231 -0.34 19.36 20.58
N ASP A 232 -0.90 18.46 21.38
CA ASP A 232 -0.15 17.74 22.42
C ASP A 232 0.95 16.86 21.82
N VAL A 233 0.62 16.04 20.81
CA VAL A 233 1.61 15.19 20.10
C VAL A 233 2.69 16.05 19.46
N GLY A 234 2.30 17.10 18.72
CA GLY A 234 3.24 18.02 18.08
C GLY A 234 4.16 18.69 19.11
N SER A 235 3.62 19.11 20.26
CA SER A 235 4.40 19.69 21.35
C SER A 235 5.42 18.73 21.93
N VAL A 236 5.07 17.45 22.11
CA VAL A 236 6.01 16.43 22.63
C VAL A 236 7.07 16.06 21.58
N VAL A 237 6.70 15.97 20.31
CA VAL A 237 7.65 15.74 19.19
C VAL A 237 8.65 16.91 19.10
N ALA A 238 8.18 18.15 19.28
CA ALA A 238 9.01 19.35 19.21
C ALA A 238 10.10 19.40 20.29
N ASP A 239 9.89 18.80 21.46
CA ASP A 239 10.92 18.72 22.52
C ASP A 239 12.19 17.99 22.06
N ARG A 240 12.07 17.10 21.08
CA ARG A 240 13.21 16.36 20.51
C ARG A 240 13.61 16.85 19.13
N SER A 241 12.63 17.14 18.27
CA SER A 241 12.86 17.52 16.89
C SER A 241 11.81 18.53 16.41
N PRO A 242 12.14 19.84 16.40
CA PRO A 242 11.28 20.89 15.88
C PRO A 242 10.83 20.66 14.44
N GLN A 243 11.74 20.21 13.57
CA GLN A 243 11.42 19.98 12.16
C GLN A 243 10.38 18.86 11.98
N LEU A 244 10.56 17.73 12.68
CA LEU A 244 9.60 16.61 12.62
C LEU A 244 8.22 17.02 13.15
N ALA A 245 8.15 17.93 14.11
CA ALA A 245 6.88 18.42 14.64
C ALA A 245 6.12 19.27 13.61
N ILE A 246 6.84 20.09 12.82
CA ILE A 246 6.26 20.85 11.70
C ILE A 246 5.77 19.90 10.61
N ASP A 247 6.59 18.92 10.22
CA ASP A 247 6.23 17.92 9.21
C ASP A 247 4.98 17.12 9.65
N PHE A 248 4.94 16.69 10.91
CA PHE A 248 3.78 16.01 11.49
C PHE A 248 2.52 16.88 11.44
N LEU A 249 2.62 18.14 11.85
CA LEU A 249 1.48 19.07 11.85
C LEU A 249 0.89 19.22 10.44
N ALA A 250 1.73 19.36 9.42
CA ALA A 250 1.30 19.45 8.03
C ALA A 250 0.63 18.16 7.51
N GLU A 251 1.10 16.99 7.94
CA GLU A 251 0.54 15.70 7.54
C GLU A 251 -0.73 15.30 8.33
N ALA A 252 -0.92 15.83 9.54
CA ALA A 252 -1.94 15.38 10.48
C ALA A 252 -3.38 15.39 9.91
N PRO A 253 -3.88 16.43 9.21
CA PRO A 253 -5.23 16.42 8.65
C PRO A 253 -5.44 15.32 7.60
N ALA A 254 -4.43 15.03 6.78
CA ALA A 254 -4.51 13.97 5.78
C ALA A 254 -4.52 12.57 6.43
N LEU A 255 -3.69 12.36 7.45
CA LEU A 255 -3.65 11.10 8.20
C LEU A 255 -4.96 10.83 8.95
N LEU A 256 -5.52 11.85 9.61
CA LEU A 256 -6.75 11.74 10.38
C LEU A 256 -8.00 11.50 9.50
N ARG A 257 -8.04 12.07 8.29
CA ARG A 257 -9.13 11.83 7.33
C ARG A 257 -9.18 10.38 6.82
N ARG A 258 -8.04 9.70 6.75
CA ARG A 258 -7.94 8.28 6.35
C ARG A 258 -8.48 7.32 7.44
N LEU A 259 -8.72 7.80 8.67
CA LEU A 259 -9.28 6.97 9.73
C LEU A 259 -10.81 6.86 9.61
N PRO A 260 -11.38 5.66 9.83
CA PRO A 260 -12.78 5.35 9.49
C PRO A 260 -13.81 6.03 10.41
N SER A 261 -13.47 6.32 11.68
CA SER A 261 -14.41 6.91 12.64
C SER A 261 -13.73 7.88 13.62
N ASP A 262 -14.53 8.75 14.24
CA ASP A 262 -14.06 9.67 15.29
C ASP A 262 -13.59 8.95 16.56
N ASP A 263 -14.09 7.74 16.83
CA ASP A 263 -13.59 6.92 17.92
C ASP A 263 -12.14 6.47 17.66
N TRP A 264 -11.87 5.99 16.44
CA TRP A 264 -10.50 5.64 16.02
C TRP A 264 -9.55 6.85 16.04
N ARG A 265 -10.01 8.03 15.59
CA ARG A 265 -9.21 9.27 15.68
C ARG A 265 -8.83 9.59 17.12
N ARG A 266 -9.77 9.49 18.06
CA ARG A 266 -9.50 9.71 19.50
C ARG A 266 -8.59 8.64 20.09
N ARG A 267 -8.79 7.37 19.74
CA ARG A 267 -7.98 6.25 20.23
C ARG A 267 -6.51 6.40 19.79
N VAL A 268 -6.25 6.64 18.50
CA VAL A 268 -4.88 6.84 17.97
C VAL A 268 -4.20 8.05 18.63
N MET A 269 -4.91 9.17 18.73
CA MET A 269 -4.39 10.39 19.38
C MET A 269 -4.06 10.20 20.87
N ARG A 270 -4.73 9.26 21.56
CA ARG A 270 -4.44 8.95 22.97
C ARG A 270 -3.09 8.26 23.16
N TYR A 271 -2.70 7.41 22.21
CA TYR A 271 -1.47 6.61 22.30
C TYR A 271 -0.25 7.32 21.71
N ALA A 272 -0.43 8.20 20.73
CA ALA A 272 0.67 8.93 20.08
C ALA A 272 1.61 9.69 21.04
N PRO A 273 1.13 10.40 22.08
CA PRO A 273 2.01 11.05 23.05
C PRO A 273 2.92 10.07 23.80
N LEU A 274 2.44 8.86 24.10
CA LEU A 274 3.21 7.84 24.83
C LEU A 274 4.43 7.37 24.04
N VAL A 275 4.29 7.28 22.71
CA VAL A 275 5.41 6.98 21.81
C VAL A 275 6.32 8.20 21.70
N ALA A 276 5.73 9.38 21.50
CA ALA A 276 6.45 10.63 21.30
C ALA A 276 7.29 11.02 22.52
N GLU A 277 6.86 10.68 23.74
CA GLU A 277 7.58 10.88 25.00
C GLU A 277 8.87 10.09 25.07
N ARG A 278 9.03 9.01 24.31
CA ARG A 278 10.26 8.20 24.26
C ARG A 278 11.07 8.44 22.99
N ASP A 279 10.41 8.50 21.84
CA ASP A 279 11.06 8.76 20.56
C ASP A 279 10.12 9.47 19.57
N ALA A 280 10.58 10.62 19.06
CA ALA A 280 9.79 11.47 18.17
C ALA A 280 9.58 10.85 16.78
N GLU A 281 10.61 10.19 16.23
CA GLU A 281 10.54 9.60 14.89
C GLU A 281 9.67 8.34 14.86
N ALA A 282 9.71 7.55 15.94
CA ALA A 282 8.81 6.41 16.14
C ALA A 282 7.35 6.87 16.22
N ALA A 283 7.06 7.98 16.91
CA ALA A 283 5.70 8.52 17.01
C ALA A 283 5.15 8.99 15.67
N VAL A 284 5.96 9.67 14.86
CA VAL A 284 5.58 10.07 13.50
C VAL A 284 5.37 8.83 12.61
N SER A 285 6.21 7.81 12.73
CA SER A 285 6.05 6.55 11.99
C SER A 285 4.78 5.81 12.39
N TYR A 286 4.48 5.74 13.69
CA TYR A 286 3.23 5.24 14.24
C TYR A 286 2.03 5.97 13.64
N MET A 287 2.05 7.31 13.65
CA MET A 287 0.97 8.14 13.10
C MET A 287 0.74 7.91 11.61
N ARG A 288 1.82 7.74 10.83
CA ARG A 288 1.76 7.48 9.38
C ARG A 288 1.19 6.11 9.05
N ARG A 289 1.48 5.08 9.85
CA ARG A 289 1.03 3.70 9.61
C ARG A 289 -0.31 3.34 10.25
N CYS A 290 -0.76 4.08 11.27
CA CYS A 290 -2.05 3.83 11.92
C CYS A 290 -3.25 3.73 10.96
N PRO A 291 -3.44 4.65 9.98
CA PRO A 291 -4.57 4.54 9.06
C PRO A 291 -4.57 3.25 8.25
N GLU A 292 -3.37 2.79 7.85
CA GLU A 292 -3.19 1.57 7.09
C GLU A 292 -3.48 0.33 7.94
N ILE A 293 -2.95 0.28 9.15
CA ILE A 293 -3.16 -0.83 10.08
C ILE A 293 -4.64 -0.91 10.47
N ILE A 294 -5.28 0.22 10.78
CA ILE A 294 -6.70 0.25 11.15
C ILE A 294 -7.57 -0.18 9.97
N ALA A 295 -7.25 0.22 8.74
CA ALA A 295 -7.93 -0.30 7.55
C ALA A 295 -7.75 -1.82 7.37
N LEU A 296 -6.64 -2.40 7.86
CA LEU A 296 -6.43 -3.84 7.85
C LEU A 296 -7.17 -4.57 8.98
N LEU A 297 -7.43 -3.90 10.10
CA LEU A 297 -8.07 -4.46 11.30
C LEU A 297 -9.59 -4.27 11.34
N ALA A 298 -10.11 -3.19 10.74
CA ALA A 298 -11.53 -2.87 10.71
C ALA A 298 -12.29 -3.79 9.72
N PRO A 299 -13.48 -4.30 10.09
CA PRO A 299 -14.28 -5.15 9.21
C PRO A 299 -14.84 -4.37 8.02
N THR A 300 -14.97 -5.03 6.87
CA THR A 300 -15.60 -4.47 5.65
C THR A 300 -17.12 -4.34 5.77
N HIS A 301 -17.75 -5.03 6.73
CA HIS A 301 -19.16 -4.88 7.06
C HIS A 301 -19.33 -4.84 8.59
N PRO A 302 -19.90 -3.79 9.18
CA PRO A 302 -20.22 -3.77 10.60
C PRO A 302 -21.34 -4.80 10.85
N SER A 303 -20.99 -5.92 11.47
CA SER A 303 -22.00 -6.85 11.99
C SER A 303 -22.66 -6.22 13.21
N PRO A 304 -24.00 -6.07 13.26
CA PRO A 304 -24.69 -5.50 14.43
C PRO A 304 -24.59 -6.39 15.69
N LEU A 305 -23.97 -7.57 15.59
CA LEU A 305 -23.79 -8.53 16.69
C LEU A 305 -22.39 -8.50 17.31
N GLU A 306 -21.43 -7.77 16.74
CA GLU A 306 -20.07 -7.66 17.29
C GLU A 306 -19.97 -6.41 18.17
N GLY A 307 -19.75 -6.62 19.47
CA GLY A 307 -19.53 -5.51 20.39
C GLY A 307 -18.23 -4.77 20.07
N GLU A 308 -18.27 -3.44 20.11
CA GLU A 308 -17.19 -2.47 19.80
C GLU A 308 -15.84 -2.69 20.55
N GLY A 309 -15.71 -3.73 21.38
CA GLY A 309 -14.53 -3.99 22.21
C GLY A 309 -13.47 -4.92 21.61
N GLN A 310 -13.78 -5.74 20.61
CA GLN A 310 -12.84 -6.77 20.13
C GLN A 310 -11.82 -6.25 19.10
N GLU A 311 -12.19 -5.20 18.34
CA GLU A 311 -11.33 -4.55 17.33
C GLU A 311 -10.21 -3.72 17.96
N GLY A 312 -10.52 -3.02 19.06
CA GLY A 312 -9.53 -2.32 19.86
C GLY A 312 -8.43 -3.27 20.32
N GLY A 313 -8.81 -4.41 20.91
CA GLY A 313 -7.86 -5.33 21.55
C GLY A 313 -6.72 -5.79 20.65
N LYS A 314 -6.98 -5.94 19.34
CA LYS A 314 -5.97 -6.30 18.33
C LYS A 314 -5.00 -5.16 18.03
N PHE A 315 -5.53 -3.94 17.90
CA PHE A 315 -4.72 -2.75 17.74
C PHE A 315 -3.84 -2.49 18.98
N GLU A 316 -4.42 -2.65 20.17
CA GLU A 316 -3.69 -2.50 21.42
C GLU A 316 -2.57 -3.54 21.58
N GLN A 317 -2.79 -4.80 21.15
CA GLN A 317 -1.71 -5.81 21.11
C GLN A 317 -0.55 -5.39 20.20
N TRP A 318 -0.84 -4.92 18.98
CA TRP A 318 0.20 -4.41 18.07
C TRP A 318 0.95 -3.23 18.68
N PHE A 319 0.23 -2.29 19.29
CA PHE A 319 0.80 -1.14 19.97
C PHE A 319 1.69 -1.53 21.16
N THR A 320 1.22 -2.43 22.02
CA THR A 320 1.98 -2.94 23.17
C THR A 320 3.27 -3.61 22.70
N GLY A 321 3.22 -4.45 21.66
CA GLY A 321 4.43 -5.04 21.08
C GLY A 321 5.45 -4.01 20.60
N GLY A 322 4.99 -2.90 20.01
CA GLY A 322 5.86 -1.79 19.60
C GLY A 322 6.46 -1.03 20.79
N MET A 323 5.68 -0.83 21.86
CA MET A 323 6.13 -0.20 23.10
C MET A 323 7.16 -1.06 23.86
N GLU A 324 6.99 -2.39 23.85
CA GLU A 324 8.00 -3.31 24.40
C GLU A 324 9.32 -3.17 23.65
N VAL A 325 9.29 -3.15 22.30
CA VAL A 325 10.51 -2.92 21.51
C VAL A 325 11.13 -1.56 21.82
N LEU A 326 10.31 -0.51 22.01
CA LEU A 326 10.75 0.85 22.35
C LEU A 326 11.45 0.94 23.70
N GLU A 327 11.08 0.07 24.65
CA GLU A 327 11.76 -0.01 25.95
C GLU A 327 13.22 -0.45 25.82
N PHE A 328 13.51 -1.35 24.86
CA PHE A 328 14.85 -1.88 24.64
C PHE A 328 15.66 -1.10 23.60
N SER A 329 15.03 -0.63 22.52
CA SER A 329 15.71 0.01 21.38
C SER A 329 14.82 1.02 20.67
N ALA A 330 15.24 2.30 20.65
CA ALA A 330 14.55 3.35 19.91
C ALA A 330 14.55 3.09 18.40
N ASP A 331 15.68 2.64 17.85
CA ASP A 331 15.78 2.31 16.42
C ASP A 331 14.92 1.08 16.07
N GLY A 332 14.82 0.12 16.99
CA GLY A 332 13.91 -1.03 16.87
C GLY A 332 12.44 -0.60 16.80
N ALA A 333 12.04 0.35 17.64
CA ALA A 333 10.68 0.86 17.65
C ALA A 333 10.36 1.70 16.40
N ARG A 334 11.29 2.53 15.93
CA ARG A 334 11.14 3.25 14.66
C ARG A 334 10.87 2.27 13.52
N ALA A 335 11.69 1.22 13.40
CA ALA A 335 11.51 0.18 12.39
C ALA A 335 10.20 -0.61 12.58
N TYR A 336 9.83 -0.92 13.83
CA TYR A 336 8.59 -1.65 14.13
C TYR A 336 7.35 -0.84 13.73
N PHE A 337 7.26 0.42 14.18
CA PHE A 337 6.12 1.29 13.86
C PHE A 337 6.10 1.72 12.39
N ALA A 338 7.24 1.68 11.70
CA ALA A 338 7.32 1.84 10.25
C ALA A 338 6.86 0.60 9.45
N LEU A 339 6.58 -0.52 10.14
CA LEU A 339 6.25 -1.85 9.58
C LEU A 339 7.41 -2.48 8.77
N GLU A 340 8.64 -2.12 9.09
CA GLU A 340 9.83 -2.63 8.42
C GLU A 340 10.29 -3.96 9.01
N THR A 341 9.94 -4.26 10.27
CA THR A 341 10.42 -5.46 10.98
C THR A 341 9.52 -6.66 10.78
N LYS A 342 10.13 -7.84 10.76
CA LYS A 342 9.41 -9.11 10.68
C LYS A 342 8.49 -9.34 11.87
N LYS A 343 8.89 -8.93 13.08
CA LYS A 343 8.02 -8.96 14.26
C LYS A 343 6.79 -8.05 14.12
N ALA A 344 6.95 -6.84 13.58
CA ALA A 344 5.82 -5.94 13.35
C ALA A 344 4.84 -6.53 12.35
N LEU A 345 5.35 -7.06 11.23
CA LEU A 345 4.53 -7.70 10.20
C LEU A 345 3.82 -8.94 10.72
N ALA A 346 4.49 -9.77 11.52
CA ALA A 346 3.88 -10.95 12.15
C ALA A 346 2.78 -10.56 13.16
N SER A 347 2.99 -9.48 13.93
CA SER A 347 2.00 -8.94 14.87
C SER A 347 0.76 -8.44 14.13
N VAL A 348 0.94 -7.70 13.02
CA VAL A 348 -0.17 -7.28 12.16
C VAL A 348 -0.87 -8.48 11.50
N GLU A 349 -0.12 -9.47 11.01
CA GLU A 349 -0.69 -10.69 10.42
C GLU A 349 -1.51 -11.49 11.43
N GLN A 350 -1.05 -11.57 12.68
CA GLN A 350 -1.79 -12.21 13.77
C GLN A 350 -3.03 -11.42 14.17
N ALA A 351 -2.97 -10.09 14.11
CA ALA A 351 -4.09 -9.20 14.40
C ALA A 351 -5.15 -9.21 13.27
N MET A 352 -4.73 -9.39 12.01
CA MET A 352 -5.61 -9.58 10.87
C MET A 352 -6.44 -10.86 11.02
N SER A 353 -7.77 -10.74 11.05
CA SER A 353 -8.68 -11.90 10.92
C SER A 353 -8.66 -12.50 9.50
N GLY A 354 -8.13 -11.76 8.54
CA GLY A 354 -8.11 -12.10 7.13
C GLY A 354 -7.05 -13.11 6.70
N VAL A 355 -7.36 -13.89 5.67
CA VAL A 355 -6.42 -14.85 5.07
C VAL A 355 -5.96 -14.33 3.70
N PRO A 356 -4.67 -14.00 3.53
CA PRO A 356 -4.14 -13.67 2.21
C PRO A 356 -4.00 -14.94 1.36
N LEU A 357 -4.44 -14.89 0.11
CA LEU A 357 -4.47 -16.04 -0.79
C LEU A 357 -3.10 -16.70 -0.93
N ARG A 358 -2.02 -15.91 -1.03
CA ARG A 358 -0.64 -16.39 -1.15
C ARG A 358 -0.23 -17.42 -0.09
N LYS A 359 -0.77 -17.32 1.13
CA LYS A 359 -0.44 -18.21 2.25
C LYS A 359 -1.02 -19.62 2.07
N ILE A 360 -2.16 -19.71 1.39
CA ILE A 360 -2.89 -20.97 1.19
C ILE A 360 -2.99 -21.41 -0.27
N ALA A 361 -2.55 -20.59 -1.23
CA ALA A 361 -2.67 -20.83 -2.67
C ALA A 361 -2.07 -22.18 -3.08
N ARG A 362 -0.92 -22.56 -2.51
CA ARG A 362 -0.30 -23.87 -2.78
C ARG A 362 -1.17 -25.02 -2.28
N SER A 363 -1.71 -24.91 -1.08
CA SER A 363 -2.59 -25.94 -0.49
C SER A 363 -3.90 -26.05 -1.25
N LEU A 364 -4.52 -24.92 -1.60
CA LEU A 364 -5.72 -24.87 -2.42
C LEU A 364 -5.45 -25.42 -3.83
N LYS A 365 -4.28 -25.15 -4.42
CA LYS A 365 -3.90 -25.67 -5.74
C LYS A 365 -3.88 -27.19 -5.72
N LEU A 366 -3.18 -27.79 -4.75
CA LEU A 366 -3.12 -29.24 -4.59
C LEU A 366 -4.52 -29.84 -4.33
N PHE A 367 -5.35 -29.15 -3.54
CA PHE A 367 -6.72 -29.54 -3.28
C PHE A 367 -7.58 -29.52 -4.55
N ALA A 368 -7.56 -28.42 -5.32
CA ALA A 368 -8.30 -28.27 -6.57
C ALA A 368 -7.83 -29.28 -7.64
N GLN A 369 -6.52 -29.49 -7.79
CA GLN A 369 -5.95 -30.52 -8.67
C GLN A 369 -6.40 -31.93 -8.28
N GLY A 370 -6.47 -32.20 -6.97
CA GLY A 370 -6.95 -33.48 -6.45
C GLY A 370 -8.45 -33.72 -6.72
N LEU A 371 -9.25 -32.65 -6.74
CA LEU A 371 -10.69 -32.71 -7.01
C LEU A 371 -10.97 -32.89 -8.51
N CYS A 372 -10.46 -31.99 -9.36
CA CYS A 372 -10.76 -32.02 -10.80
C CYS A 372 -9.88 -32.97 -11.63
N GLY A 373 -8.83 -33.55 -11.05
CA GLY A 373 -7.91 -34.47 -11.75
C GLY A 373 -7.09 -33.84 -12.89
N SER A 374 -7.05 -32.51 -12.99
CA SER A 374 -6.34 -31.75 -14.04
C SER A 374 -5.40 -30.70 -13.44
N ASP A 375 -4.39 -30.26 -14.22
CA ASP A 375 -3.44 -29.26 -13.75
C ASP A 375 -4.08 -27.87 -13.78
N VAL A 376 -4.51 -27.40 -12.60
CA VAL A 376 -5.14 -26.10 -12.39
C VAL A 376 -4.21 -25.18 -11.60
N ALA A 377 -4.09 -23.93 -12.03
CA ALA A 377 -3.39 -22.87 -11.31
C ALA A 377 -4.38 -22.04 -10.46
N ILE A 378 -3.88 -21.46 -9.37
CA ILE A 378 -4.64 -20.50 -8.55
C ILE A 378 -3.97 -19.14 -8.63
N GLN A 379 -4.73 -18.10 -8.94
CA GLN A 379 -4.28 -16.72 -9.06
C GLN A 379 -5.23 -15.77 -8.34
N SER A 380 -4.77 -14.55 -8.03
CA SER A 380 -5.58 -13.51 -7.42
C SER A 380 -6.40 -12.73 -8.46
N LEU A 381 -7.62 -12.33 -8.09
CA LEU A 381 -8.43 -11.40 -8.87
C LEU A 381 -7.80 -9.99 -8.88
N PRO A 382 -7.81 -9.26 -10.01
CA PRO A 382 -7.42 -7.84 -10.05
C PRO A 382 -8.35 -7.00 -9.17
N GLU A 383 -7.80 -6.10 -8.35
CA GLU A 383 -8.61 -5.23 -7.48
C GLU A 383 -9.51 -4.29 -8.30
N MET A 384 -10.81 -4.31 -8.02
CA MET A 384 -11.74 -3.26 -8.48
C MET A 384 -11.81 -2.17 -7.41
N THR A 385 -11.17 -1.03 -7.68
CA THR A 385 -10.97 0.08 -6.75
C THR A 385 -12.17 1.04 -6.66
N GLU A 386 -13.41 0.54 -6.63
CA GLU A 386 -14.59 1.40 -6.50
C GLU A 386 -15.40 1.09 -5.23
N PRO A 387 -15.52 2.04 -4.28
CA PRO A 387 -16.34 1.87 -3.10
C PRO A 387 -17.83 1.75 -3.49
N GLY A 388 -18.49 0.69 -3.02
CA GLY A 388 -19.91 0.42 -3.26
C GLY A 388 -20.22 -0.69 -4.27
N LYS A 389 -19.22 -1.33 -4.88
CA LYS A 389 -19.41 -2.56 -5.69
C LYS A 389 -19.36 -3.81 -4.82
N GLU A 390 -20.14 -4.83 -5.21
CA GLU A 390 -20.24 -6.13 -4.54
C GLU A 390 -18.87 -6.84 -4.44
N PRO A 391 -18.66 -7.68 -3.40
CA PRO A 391 -17.39 -8.36 -3.20
C PRO A 391 -17.02 -9.25 -4.40
N PRO A 392 -15.76 -9.27 -4.84
CA PRO A 392 -15.32 -10.04 -6.00
C PRO A 392 -15.55 -11.55 -5.77
N ARG A 393 -16.27 -12.19 -6.70
CA ARG A 393 -16.55 -13.63 -6.68
C ARG A 393 -15.44 -14.41 -7.39
N ALA A 394 -15.25 -15.68 -7.02
CA ALA A 394 -14.31 -16.56 -7.71
C ALA A 394 -14.67 -16.67 -9.20
N THR A 395 -13.69 -16.83 -10.09
CA THR A 395 -13.96 -17.04 -11.52
C THR A 395 -12.93 -17.98 -12.12
N VAL A 396 -13.26 -18.62 -13.25
CA VAL A 396 -12.31 -19.43 -14.03
C VAL A 396 -11.86 -18.68 -15.28
N SER A 397 -10.57 -18.79 -15.63
CA SER A 397 -10.01 -18.23 -16.84
C SER A 397 -10.59 -18.86 -18.11
N ALA A 398 -10.51 -18.14 -19.24
CA ALA A 398 -11.06 -18.59 -20.52
C ALA A 398 -10.44 -19.90 -21.05
N ASP A 399 -9.23 -20.25 -20.63
CA ASP A 399 -8.56 -21.51 -20.98
C ASP A 399 -8.93 -22.68 -20.04
N GLY A 400 -9.77 -22.45 -19.02
CA GLY A 400 -10.22 -23.47 -18.06
C GLY A 400 -9.11 -24.01 -17.15
N ARG A 401 -7.94 -23.35 -17.10
CA ARG A 401 -6.76 -23.84 -16.37
C ARG A 401 -6.40 -23.01 -15.15
N THR A 402 -7.04 -21.87 -14.94
CA THR A 402 -6.75 -21.00 -13.80
C THR A 402 -8.03 -20.64 -13.05
N ILE A 403 -8.05 -20.93 -11.75
CA ILE A 403 -9.08 -20.45 -10.83
C ILE A 403 -8.57 -19.14 -10.21
N LEU A 404 -9.35 -18.08 -10.37
CA LEU A 404 -9.10 -16.74 -9.83
C LEU A 404 -9.91 -16.57 -8.54
N LEU A 405 -9.23 -16.31 -7.44
CA LEU A 405 -9.82 -16.09 -6.11
C LEU A 405 -9.50 -14.68 -5.60
N PRO A 406 -10.26 -14.13 -4.63
CA PRO A 406 -9.91 -12.87 -3.98
C PRO A 406 -8.49 -12.92 -3.40
N SER A 407 -7.74 -11.82 -3.49
CA SER A 407 -6.38 -11.72 -2.94
C SER A 407 -6.36 -11.82 -1.40
N LEU A 408 -7.41 -11.32 -0.76
CA LEU A 408 -7.57 -11.27 0.68
C LEU A 408 -9.05 -11.52 1.03
N LEU A 409 -9.28 -12.47 1.94
CA LEU A 409 -10.63 -12.81 2.38
C LEU A 409 -10.75 -12.58 3.89
N ARG A 410 -11.73 -11.76 4.28
CA ARG A 410 -11.96 -11.31 5.67
C ARG A 410 -13.43 -11.38 6.10
N ARG A 411 -14.18 -12.38 5.63
CA ARG A 411 -15.62 -12.47 5.93
C ARG A 411 -15.89 -12.86 7.38
N TYR A 412 -15.04 -13.70 7.96
CA TYR A 412 -15.22 -14.25 9.30
C TYR A 412 -14.16 -13.73 10.30
N PRO A 413 -14.43 -13.77 11.62
CA PRO A 413 -13.49 -13.30 12.65
C PRO A 413 -12.24 -14.16 12.78
N THR A 414 -12.33 -15.45 12.43
CA THR A 414 -11.24 -16.41 12.61
C THR A 414 -10.53 -16.78 11.31
N TYR A 415 -9.22 -17.01 11.41
CA TYR A 415 -8.39 -17.48 10.30
C TYR A 415 -8.95 -18.79 9.70
N GLU A 416 -9.33 -19.75 10.55
CA GLU A 416 -9.83 -21.05 10.10
C GLU A 416 -11.12 -20.96 9.29
N GLU A 417 -12.06 -20.11 9.70
CA GLU A 417 -13.32 -19.92 8.98
C GLU A 417 -13.10 -19.27 7.61
N ASN A 418 -12.18 -18.30 7.53
CA ASN A 418 -11.80 -17.69 6.25
C ASN A 418 -11.06 -18.68 5.34
N VAL A 419 -10.19 -19.56 5.88
CA VAL A 419 -9.58 -20.66 5.10
C VAL A 419 -10.66 -21.60 4.55
N ARG A 420 -11.64 -21.98 5.37
CA ARG A 420 -12.75 -22.84 4.91
C ARG A 420 -13.55 -22.20 3.79
N LEU A 421 -13.81 -20.90 3.85
CA LEU A 421 -14.50 -20.19 2.77
C LEU A 421 -13.68 -20.23 1.48
N TYR A 422 -12.36 -20.01 1.53
CA TYR A 422 -11.51 -20.22 0.35
C TYR A 422 -11.56 -21.65 -0.17
N THR A 423 -11.58 -22.65 0.72
CA THR A 423 -11.72 -24.06 0.32
C THR A 423 -13.06 -24.31 -0.37
N VAL A 424 -14.16 -23.75 0.14
CA VAL A 424 -15.49 -23.86 -0.49
C VAL A 424 -15.52 -23.18 -1.86
N MET A 425 -14.98 -21.95 -1.98
CA MET A 425 -14.90 -21.24 -3.26
C MET A 425 -14.07 -22.03 -4.28
N ALA A 426 -12.89 -22.52 -3.87
CA ALA A 426 -12.04 -23.34 -4.73
C ALA A 426 -12.71 -24.67 -5.12
N ALA A 427 -13.41 -25.32 -4.18
CA ALA A 427 -14.14 -26.57 -4.43
C ALA A 427 -15.29 -26.36 -5.43
N HIS A 428 -16.01 -25.24 -5.31
CA HIS A 428 -17.11 -24.90 -6.20
C HIS A 428 -16.62 -24.71 -7.64
N GLU A 429 -15.58 -23.90 -7.84
CA GLU A 429 -15.00 -23.67 -9.18
C GLU A 429 -14.33 -24.93 -9.75
N ALA A 430 -13.61 -25.69 -8.92
CA ALA A 430 -13.06 -26.97 -9.34
C ALA A 430 -14.16 -27.99 -9.67
N GLY A 431 -15.30 -27.94 -8.99
CA GLY A 431 -16.47 -28.76 -9.28
C GLY A 431 -17.08 -28.45 -10.65
N HIS A 432 -17.11 -27.18 -11.06
CA HIS A 432 -17.53 -26.84 -12.43
C HIS A 432 -16.62 -27.45 -13.50
N LEU A 433 -15.31 -27.53 -13.24
CA LEU A 433 -14.35 -28.18 -14.13
C LEU A 433 -14.53 -29.71 -14.13
N GLU A 434 -14.65 -30.32 -12.95
CA GLU A 434 -14.80 -31.77 -12.77
C GLU A 434 -16.09 -32.30 -13.40
N PHE A 435 -17.23 -31.66 -13.12
CA PHE A 435 -18.55 -32.09 -13.59
C PHE A 435 -18.92 -31.53 -14.97
N GLY A 436 -17.92 -31.11 -15.75
CA GLY A 436 -18.04 -30.90 -17.20
C GLY A 436 -18.73 -29.61 -17.64
N THR A 437 -18.85 -28.60 -16.78
CA THR A 437 -19.47 -27.30 -17.12
C THR A 437 -18.72 -26.60 -18.26
N TYR A 438 -17.40 -26.46 -18.11
CA TYR A 438 -16.52 -25.85 -19.10
C TYR A 438 -16.15 -26.79 -20.27
N ALA A 439 -16.45 -28.08 -20.13
CA ALA A 439 -16.27 -29.09 -21.18
C ALA A 439 -17.53 -29.29 -22.04
N LEU A 440 -18.60 -28.51 -21.80
CA LEU A 440 -19.85 -28.60 -22.54
C LEU A 440 -19.63 -28.34 -24.03
N ASN A 441 -19.99 -29.34 -24.85
CA ASN A 441 -19.97 -29.21 -26.29
C ASN A 441 -21.29 -28.62 -26.80
N VAL A 442 -21.30 -27.35 -27.19
CA VAL A 442 -22.48 -26.64 -27.70
C VAL A 442 -23.09 -27.32 -28.95
N ALA A 443 -22.33 -28.10 -29.71
CA ALA A 443 -22.88 -28.87 -30.83
C ALA A 443 -23.92 -29.91 -30.40
N THR A 444 -23.87 -30.39 -29.15
CA THR A 444 -24.89 -31.30 -28.59
C THR A 444 -26.24 -30.62 -28.29
N LEU A 445 -26.28 -29.29 -28.39
CA LEU A 445 -27.46 -28.45 -28.21
C LEU A 445 -27.98 -27.90 -29.55
N ALA A 446 -27.54 -28.43 -30.69
CA ALA A 446 -27.93 -27.93 -32.01
C ALA A 446 -29.45 -27.99 -32.27
N ASP A 447 -30.12 -29.00 -31.72
CA ASP A 447 -31.58 -29.13 -31.70
C ASP A 447 -32.23 -27.99 -30.91
N LEU A 448 -31.71 -27.69 -29.71
CA LEU A 448 -32.18 -26.59 -28.87
C LEU A 448 -31.97 -25.23 -29.53
N VAL A 449 -30.80 -25.01 -30.15
CA VAL A 449 -30.51 -23.79 -30.92
C VAL A 449 -31.55 -23.60 -32.03
N ALA A 450 -31.87 -24.66 -32.79
CA ALA A 450 -32.89 -24.61 -33.83
C ALA A 450 -34.29 -24.31 -33.25
N ASP A 451 -34.62 -24.86 -32.08
CA ASP A 451 -35.90 -24.61 -31.40
C ASP A 451 -36.03 -23.17 -30.92
N VAL A 452 -34.97 -22.61 -30.34
CA VAL A 452 -34.93 -21.21 -29.89
C VAL A 452 -35.00 -20.26 -31.10
N GLN A 453 -34.25 -20.54 -32.16
CA GLN A 453 -34.31 -19.75 -33.40
C GLN A 453 -35.69 -19.80 -34.06
N ARG A 454 -36.36 -20.96 -34.04
CA ARG A 454 -37.75 -21.08 -34.51
C ARG A 454 -38.74 -20.30 -33.66
N ARG A 455 -38.56 -20.29 -32.34
CA ARG A 455 -39.44 -19.59 -31.39
C ARG A 455 -39.29 -18.08 -31.44
N TYR A 456 -38.07 -17.57 -31.61
CA TYR A 456 -37.78 -16.14 -31.41
C TYR A 456 -37.18 -15.41 -32.63
N THR A 457 -36.76 -16.09 -33.70
CA THR A 457 -35.97 -15.47 -34.80
C THR A 457 -36.65 -15.46 -36.18
N ARG A 458 -37.86 -16.02 -36.39
CA ARG A 458 -38.50 -16.02 -37.74
C ARG A 458 -39.98 -15.62 -37.73
N ASP A 459 -40.29 -14.53 -38.44
CA ASP A 459 -41.55 -14.15 -39.12
C ASP A 459 -42.88 -14.68 -38.56
N SER A 460 -43.33 -14.17 -37.41
CA SER A 460 -44.75 -14.28 -36.98
C SER A 460 -45.41 -12.92 -36.72
N TRP A 461 -44.93 -11.87 -37.38
CA TRP A 461 -45.70 -10.63 -37.53
C TRP A 461 -46.45 -10.70 -38.86
N ASP A 462 -47.74 -11.06 -38.78
CA ASP A 462 -48.66 -11.01 -39.92
C ASP A 462 -48.74 -9.53 -40.39
N GLU A 463 -48.53 -9.26 -41.69
CA GLU A 463 -48.40 -7.91 -42.29
C GLU A 463 -49.62 -6.98 -42.05
N ARG A 464 -50.68 -7.47 -41.39
CA ARG A 464 -51.86 -6.69 -41.02
C ARG A 464 -51.74 -5.91 -39.71
N ASP A 465 -50.84 -6.29 -38.79
CA ASP A 465 -50.71 -5.64 -37.47
C ASP A 465 -49.77 -4.41 -37.44
N VAL A 466 -48.98 -4.20 -38.50
CA VAL A 466 -47.94 -3.14 -38.56
C VAL A 466 -48.53 -1.73 -38.71
N ARG A 467 -49.83 -1.57 -38.96
CA ARG A 467 -50.46 -0.25 -39.09
C ARG A 467 -51.00 0.33 -37.78
N GLU A 468 -51.23 -0.46 -36.74
CA GLU A 468 -51.93 0.01 -35.52
C GLU A 468 -51.05 0.14 -34.27
N LYS A 469 -49.89 -0.51 -34.23
CA LYS A 469 -48.96 -0.41 -33.09
C LYS A 469 -47.63 0.15 -33.56
N GLN A 470 -47.40 1.45 -33.30
CA GLN A 470 -46.10 2.12 -33.43
C GLN A 470 -45.07 1.49 -32.48
N VAL A 471 -44.60 0.29 -32.79
CA VAL A 471 -43.45 -0.33 -32.15
C VAL A 471 -42.28 -0.18 -33.11
N ALA A 472 -41.24 0.52 -32.67
CA ALA A 472 -40.02 0.68 -33.46
C ALA A 472 -39.45 -0.69 -33.82
N PRO A 473 -38.93 -0.90 -35.05
CA PRO A 473 -38.34 -2.17 -35.43
C PRO A 473 -37.19 -2.49 -34.46
N PHE A 474 -37.27 -3.64 -33.79
CA PHE A 474 -36.12 -4.23 -33.11
C PHE A 474 -34.94 -4.22 -34.08
N ALA A 475 -33.77 -3.81 -33.58
CA ALA A 475 -32.56 -3.55 -34.34
C ALA A 475 -32.38 -4.55 -35.50
N GLN A 476 -32.08 -4.00 -36.68
CA GLN A 476 -31.66 -4.76 -37.85
C GLN A 476 -30.56 -5.74 -37.42
N VAL A 477 -30.92 -7.00 -37.17
CA VAL A 477 -29.96 -8.09 -37.19
C VAL A 477 -29.57 -8.18 -38.67
N SER A 478 -28.39 -7.65 -38.99
CA SER A 478 -27.75 -7.91 -40.28
C SER A 478 -27.90 -9.39 -40.62
N PRO A 479 -28.09 -9.77 -41.89
CA PRO A 479 -28.20 -11.17 -42.28
C PRO A 479 -26.82 -11.83 -42.11
N VAL A 480 -26.47 -12.16 -40.86
CA VAL A 480 -25.29 -12.95 -40.52
C VAL A 480 -25.60 -14.35 -41.01
N ALA A 481 -24.95 -14.72 -42.10
CA ALA A 481 -25.06 -16.00 -42.76
C ALA A 481 -24.84 -17.14 -41.77
N GLN A 482 -25.90 -17.85 -41.35
CA GLN A 482 -25.85 -19.18 -40.70
C GLN A 482 -24.59 -19.42 -39.83
N GLU A 483 -24.21 -18.47 -38.98
CA GLU A 483 -23.05 -18.66 -38.12
C GLU A 483 -23.47 -19.69 -37.06
N THR A 484 -22.76 -20.81 -37.05
CA THR A 484 -22.94 -21.88 -36.08
C THR A 484 -22.70 -21.30 -34.69
N VAL A 485 -23.72 -21.30 -33.83
CA VAL A 485 -23.60 -20.89 -32.42
C VAL A 485 -22.47 -21.71 -31.76
N ARG A 486 -21.42 -21.04 -31.28
CA ARG A 486 -20.21 -21.67 -30.72
C ARG A 486 -20.07 -21.52 -29.21
N SER A 487 -20.84 -20.63 -28.59
CA SER A 487 -20.84 -20.44 -27.14
C SER A 487 -22.26 -20.41 -26.54
N LEU A 488 -22.37 -20.66 -25.24
CA LEU A 488 -23.64 -20.46 -24.53
C LEU A 488 -24.07 -19.00 -24.53
N GLY A 489 -23.14 -18.05 -24.47
CA GLY A 489 -23.45 -16.63 -24.56
C GLY A 489 -24.16 -16.27 -25.88
N GLN A 490 -23.70 -16.81 -27.00
CA GLN A 490 -24.36 -16.65 -28.31
C GLN A 490 -25.75 -17.30 -28.34
N LEU A 491 -25.94 -18.45 -27.67
CA LEU A 491 -27.26 -19.07 -27.53
C LEU A 491 -28.21 -18.20 -26.70
N PHE A 492 -27.75 -17.68 -25.56
CA PHE A 492 -28.56 -16.86 -24.66
C PHE A 492 -28.96 -15.51 -25.28
N ALA A 493 -28.14 -14.97 -26.18
CA ALA A 493 -28.46 -13.77 -26.96
C ALA A 493 -29.67 -13.94 -27.90
N LEU A 494 -30.10 -15.17 -28.20
CA LEU A 494 -31.28 -15.45 -29.04
C LEU A 494 -32.61 -15.30 -28.28
N TYR A 495 -32.59 -15.20 -26.95
CA TYR A 495 -33.80 -15.07 -26.12
C TYR A 495 -34.26 -13.60 -26.04
N PRO A 496 -35.57 -13.33 -25.90
CA PRO A 496 -36.09 -11.98 -25.74
C PRO A 496 -35.49 -11.20 -24.55
N GLN A 497 -35.20 -11.89 -23.44
CA GLN A 497 -34.52 -11.34 -22.27
C GLN A 497 -33.29 -12.20 -21.91
N PRO A 498 -32.10 -11.87 -22.48
CA PRO A 498 -30.87 -12.64 -22.25
C PRO A 498 -30.43 -12.68 -20.79
N GLY A 499 -30.75 -11.64 -20.00
CA GLY A 499 -30.43 -11.59 -18.57
C GLY A 499 -31.13 -12.67 -17.75
N VAL A 500 -32.42 -12.92 -18.02
CA VAL A 500 -33.21 -13.92 -17.27
C VAL A 500 -32.71 -15.33 -17.53
N ILE A 501 -32.47 -15.71 -18.79
CA ILE A 501 -31.97 -17.05 -19.12
C ILE A 501 -30.56 -17.28 -18.57
N ARG A 502 -29.71 -16.23 -18.54
CA ARG A 502 -28.37 -16.30 -17.96
C ARG A 502 -28.41 -16.54 -16.46
N ASP A 503 -29.27 -15.84 -15.71
CA ASP A 503 -29.41 -16.05 -14.27
C ASP A 503 -30.04 -17.40 -13.94
N LEU A 504 -31.08 -17.81 -14.68
CA LEU A 504 -31.68 -19.15 -14.52
C LEU A 504 -30.64 -20.24 -14.72
N TRP A 505 -29.87 -20.18 -15.81
CA TRP A 505 -28.80 -21.13 -16.05
C TRP A 505 -27.74 -21.11 -14.94
N THR A 506 -27.31 -19.93 -14.50
CA THR A 506 -26.28 -19.78 -13.46
C THR A 506 -26.75 -20.42 -12.13
N VAL A 507 -27.97 -20.11 -11.68
CA VAL A 507 -28.53 -20.66 -10.44
C VAL A 507 -28.68 -22.17 -10.53
N LEU A 508 -29.14 -22.70 -11.66
CA LEU A 508 -29.35 -24.13 -11.86
C LEU A 508 -28.03 -24.90 -11.97
N GLU A 509 -27.04 -24.35 -12.67
CA GLU A 509 -25.74 -24.97 -12.85
C GLU A 509 -24.97 -25.03 -11.51
N ASP A 510 -25.01 -23.96 -10.73
CA ASP A 510 -24.47 -23.95 -9.36
C ASP A 510 -25.19 -24.98 -8.46
N ALA A 511 -26.53 -25.08 -8.58
CA ALA A 511 -27.30 -26.05 -7.80
C ALA A 511 -26.92 -27.51 -8.15
N ARG A 512 -26.69 -27.79 -9.44
CA ARG A 512 -26.21 -29.11 -9.90
C ARG A 512 -24.83 -29.40 -9.35
N VAL A 513 -23.87 -28.49 -9.53
CA VAL A 513 -22.49 -28.68 -9.07
C VAL A 513 -22.43 -28.85 -7.56
N GLU A 514 -23.16 -28.03 -6.81
CA GLU A 514 -23.21 -28.14 -5.35
C GLU A 514 -23.85 -29.46 -4.89
N SER A 515 -24.91 -29.93 -5.56
CA SER A 515 -25.52 -31.24 -5.27
C SER A 515 -24.52 -32.39 -5.51
N LEU A 516 -23.80 -32.36 -6.64
CA LEU A 516 -22.77 -33.35 -6.97
C LEU A 516 -21.59 -33.32 -6.00
N LEU A 517 -21.09 -32.12 -5.64
CA LEU A 517 -20.04 -31.96 -4.63
C LEU A 517 -20.46 -32.55 -3.28
N ARG A 518 -21.70 -32.32 -2.85
CA ARG A 518 -22.24 -32.88 -1.59
C ARG A 518 -22.41 -34.40 -1.66
N HIS A 519 -22.62 -34.97 -2.85
CA HIS A 519 -22.79 -36.41 -3.05
C HIS A 519 -21.45 -37.15 -3.13
N GLU A 520 -20.55 -36.73 -4.02
CA GLU A 520 -19.25 -37.35 -4.28
C GLU A 520 -18.24 -37.08 -3.15
N TYR A 521 -18.32 -35.91 -2.51
CA TYR A 521 -17.38 -35.48 -1.46
C TYR A 521 -18.09 -35.17 -0.13
N PRO A 522 -18.44 -36.20 0.68
CA PRO A 522 -19.14 -36.02 1.96
C PRO A 522 -18.42 -35.09 2.95
N GLY A 523 -17.09 -34.97 2.85
CA GLY A 523 -16.27 -34.07 3.66
C GLY A 523 -16.59 -32.59 3.46
N LEU A 524 -17.03 -32.18 2.26
CA LEU A 524 -17.38 -30.78 1.94
C LEU A 524 -18.81 -30.41 2.35
N ARG A 525 -19.66 -31.40 2.64
CA ARG A 525 -21.09 -31.18 2.91
C ARG A 525 -21.35 -30.21 4.07
N ALA A 526 -20.59 -30.35 5.15
CA ALA A 526 -20.75 -29.51 6.35
C ALA A 526 -20.31 -28.06 6.11
N ASP A 527 -19.20 -27.86 5.39
CA ASP A 527 -18.69 -26.52 5.10
C ASP A 527 -19.58 -25.81 4.05
N LEU A 528 -20.05 -26.51 3.01
CA LEU A 528 -21.03 -25.99 2.04
C LEU A 528 -22.35 -25.59 2.71
N ALA A 529 -22.92 -26.46 3.55
CA ALA A 529 -24.16 -26.15 4.26
C ALA A 529 -24.03 -24.93 5.19
N ARG A 530 -22.86 -24.75 5.82
CA ARG A 530 -22.59 -23.58 6.67
C ARG A 530 -22.56 -22.28 5.85
N GLN A 531 -21.86 -22.26 4.71
CA GLN A 531 -21.80 -21.08 3.86
C GLN A 531 -23.18 -20.74 3.26
N ALA A 532 -23.96 -21.75 2.87
CA ALA A 532 -25.33 -21.58 2.43
C ALA A 532 -26.21 -20.93 3.52
N GLN A 533 -26.15 -21.44 4.76
CA GLN A 533 -26.95 -20.91 5.87
C GLN A 533 -26.58 -19.46 6.22
N ASP A 534 -25.29 -19.12 6.20
CA ASP A 534 -24.82 -17.75 6.44
C ASP A 534 -25.33 -16.78 5.36
N ALA A 535 -25.23 -17.18 4.09
CA ALA A 535 -25.70 -16.38 2.96
C ALA A 535 -27.21 -16.07 3.04
N ILE A 536 -28.03 -17.05 3.45
CA ILE A 536 -29.47 -16.87 3.62
C ILE A 536 -29.80 -15.89 4.75
N ARG A 537 -29.08 -15.95 5.88
CA ARG A 537 -29.31 -15.05 7.03
C ARG A 537 -29.09 -13.58 6.69
N THR A 538 -28.14 -13.31 5.78
CA THR A 538 -27.78 -11.96 5.35
C THR A 538 -28.64 -11.44 4.18
N HIS A 539 -29.49 -12.29 3.59
CA HIS A 539 -30.31 -11.92 2.45
C HIS A 539 -31.60 -11.22 2.90
N THR A 540 -31.93 -10.10 2.27
CA THR A 540 -33.19 -9.37 2.49
C THR A 540 -33.90 -9.20 1.17
N LEU A 541 -35.15 -9.67 1.07
CA LEU A 541 -36.00 -9.48 -0.11
C LEU A 541 -36.26 -7.99 -0.32
N THR A 542 -35.75 -7.44 -1.43
CA THR A 542 -35.82 -6.01 -1.71
C THR A 542 -37.21 -5.62 -2.22
N GLN A 543 -37.81 -4.57 -1.65
CA GLN A 543 -39.02 -3.94 -2.20
C GLN A 543 -38.72 -3.40 -3.61
N GLY A 544 -39.52 -3.77 -4.62
CA GLY A 544 -39.41 -3.27 -5.99
C GLY A 544 -38.88 -4.26 -7.05
N MET A 545 -38.71 -5.54 -6.71
CA MET A 545 -38.39 -6.59 -7.69
C MET A 545 -39.58 -6.92 -8.61
N THR A 546 -39.31 -7.26 -9.86
CA THR A 546 -40.30 -7.81 -10.80
C THR A 546 -40.65 -9.27 -10.46
N VAL A 547 -41.78 -9.80 -10.96
CA VAL A 547 -42.17 -11.19 -10.68
C VAL A 547 -41.11 -12.19 -11.16
N ARG A 548 -40.46 -11.92 -12.30
CA ARG A 548 -39.35 -12.73 -12.83
C ARG A 548 -38.14 -12.73 -11.88
N GLU A 549 -37.75 -11.55 -11.38
CA GLU A 549 -36.66 -11.42 -10.41
C GLU A 549 -36.96 -12.17 -9.10
N ILE A 550 -38.19 -12.06 -8.57
CA ILE A 550 -38.58 -12.77 -7.34
C ILE A 550 -38.56 -14.29 -7.54
N VAL A 551 -38.96 -14.80 -8.71
CA VAL A 551 -38.89 -16.25 -8.98
C VAL A 551 -37.45 -16.73 -9.07
N VAL A 552 -36.55 -15.99 -9.73
CA VAL A 552 -35.12 -16.33 -9.79
C VAL A 552 -34.47 -16.29 -8.40
N ASP A 553 -34.79 -15.28 -7.59
CA ASP A 553 -34.32 -15.16 -6.21
C ASP A 553 -34.85 -16.29 -5.30
N ALA A 554 -36.13 -16.67 -5.46
CA ALA A 554 -36.72 -17.80 -4.76
C ALA A 554 -36.05 -19.13 -5.16
N LEU A 555 -35.67 -19.31 -6.43
CA LEU A 555 -34.92 -20.48 -6.89
C LEU A 555 -33.50 -20.50 -6.32
N LEU A 556 -32.84 -19.36 -6.22
CA LEU A 556 -31.54 -19.24 -5.58
C LEU A 556 -31.61 -19.69 -4.11
N LEU A 557 -32.65 -19.28 -3.38
CA LEU A 557 -32.90 -19.72 -2.00
C LEU A 557 -33.25 -21.22 -1.90
N LEU A 558 -34.12 -21.74 -2.78
CA LEU A 558 -34.46 -23.17 -2.81
C LEU A 558 -33.25 -24.05 -3.18
N SER A 559 -32.32 -23.53 -3.98
CA SER A 559 -31.10 -24.26 -4.37
C SER A 559 -30.14 -24.51 -3.21
N THR A 560 -30.24 -23.74 -2.13
CA THR A 560 -29.31 -23.80 -0.99
C THR A 560 -29.95 -24.24 0.31
N ALA A 561 -31.23 -23.92 0.53
CA ALA A 561 -31.94 -24.13 1.79
C ALA A 561 -32.96 -25.28 1.74
N GLU A 562 -33.30 -25.84 2.90
CA GLU A 562 -34.41 -26.79 2.99
C GLU A 562 -35.76 -26.07 2.77
N PRO A 563 -36.71 -26.69 2.04
CA PRO A 563 -38.04 -26.12 1.83
C PRO A 563 -38.72 -25.75 3.16
N GLY A 564 -39.13 -24.48 3.30
CA GLY A 564 -39.81 -23.95 4.49
C GLY A 564 -38.94 -23.07 5.42
N THR A 565 -37.66 -22.83 5.09
CA THR A 565 -36.78 -21.92 5.85
C THR A 565 -37.01 -20.44 5.55
N PHE A 566 -37.73 -20.10 4.48
CA PHE A 566 -38.03 -18.73 4.05
C PHE A 566 -39.46 -18.64 3.52
N GLN A 567 -40.05 -17.44 3.57
CA GLN A 567 -41.43 -17.19 3.14
C GLN A 567 -41.47 -16.73 1.68
N ILE A 568 -42.13 -17.50 0.83
CA ILE A 568 -42.44 -17.12 -0.56
C ILE A 568 -43.84 -16.47 -0.55
N PRO A 569 -44.03 -15.31 -1.20
CA PRO A 569 -45.36 -14.69 -1.30
C PRO A 569 -46.41 -15.64 -1.94
N ASP A 570 -47.59 -15.72 -1.33
CA ASP A 570 -48.67 -16.63 -1.75
C ASP A 570 -49.08 -16.46 -3.22
N SER A 571 -48.95 -15.25 -3.77
CA SER A 571 -49.29 -14.93 -5.16
C SER A 571 -48.42 -15.62 -6.21
N ILE A 572 -47.19 -16.01 -5.85
CA ILE A 572 -46.22 -16.64 -6.76
C ILE A 572 -45.81 -18.04 -6.32
N ALA A 573 -46.25 -18.50 -5.14
CA ALA A 573 -45.91 -19.80 -4.58
C ALA A 573 -46.20 -20.95 -5.57
N GLY A 574 -47.35 -20.92 -6.25
CA GLY A 574 -47.70 -21.93 -7.26
C GLY A 574 -46.84 -21.89 -8.53
N VAL A 575 -46.29 -20.73 -8.90
CA VAL A 575 -45.34 -20.59 -10.02
C VAL A 575 -43.98 -21.15 -9.61
N VAL A 576 -43.48 -20.74 -8.43
CA VAL A 576 -42.20 -21.21 -7.87
C VAL A 576 -42.20 -22.72 -7.68
N GLU A 577 -43.29 -23.31 -7.17
CA GLU A 577 -43.40 -24.77 -6.98
C GLU A 577 -43.33 -25.56 -8.30
N ARG A 578 -44.02 -25.08 -9.34
CA ARG A 578 -43.98 -25.69 -10.68
C ARG A 578 -42.58 -25.60 -11.30
N VAL A 579 -41.96 -24.43 -11.20
CA VAL A 579 -40.59 -24.19 -11.73
C VAL A 579 -39.54 -24.98 -10.94
N TRP A 580 -39.69 -25.09 -9.61
CA TRP A 580 -38.82 -25.88 -8.75
C TRP A 580 -38.92 -27.39 -9.03
N THR A 581 -40.10 -27.87 -9.41
CA THR A 581 -40.30 -29.28 -9.79
C THR A 581 -39.43 -29.67 -10.98
N GLU A 582 -39.28 -28.79 -11.98
CA GLU A 582 -38.36 -28.99 -13.11
C GLU A 582 -36.89 -28.99 -12.66
N CYS A 583 -36.51 -28.08 -11.74
CA CYS A 583 -35.16 -28.02 -11.16
C CYS A 583 -34.75 -29.33 -10.47
N ARG A 584 -35.67 -30.04 -9.82
CA ARG A 584 -35.34 -31.32 -9.13
C ARG A 584 -34.77 -32.40 -10.04
N THR A 585 -34.98 -32.32 -11.35
CA THR A 585 -34.43 -33.28 -12.31
C THR A 585 -32.91 -33.16 -12.46
N ILE A 586 -32.33 -31.97 -12.25
CA ILE A 586 -30.89 -31.72 -12.39
C ILE A 586 -30.11 -31.91 -11.09
N LEU A 587 -30.81 -32.05 -9.96
CA LEU A 587 -30.19 -32.30 -8.65
C LEU A 587 -29.83 -33.79 -8.44
N GLN A 588 -30.01 -34.63 -9.46
CA GLN A 588 -29.72 -36.06 -9.42
C GLN A 588 -28.33 -36.36 -10.05
N PRO A 589 -27.61 -37.40 -9.60
CA PRO A 589 -26.25 -37.72 -10.06
C PRO A 589 -26.03 -37.86 -11.59
N PRO A 590 -26.98 -38.36 -12.41
CA PRO A 590 -26.73 -38.50 -13.85
C PRO A 590 -26.86 -37.18 -14.64
N ALA A 591 -27.21 -36.07 -14.00
CA ALA A 591 -27.47 -34.81 -14.69
C ALA A 591 -26.20 -34.18 -15.26
N THR A 592 -26.24 -33.85 -16.56
CA THR A 592 -25.14 -33.21 -17.28
C THR A 592 -25.33 -31.69 -17.38
N ALA A 593 -24.25 -30.95 -17.66
CA ALA A 593 -24.34 -29.52 -17.95
C ALA A 593 -25.27 -29.20 -19.13
N ALA A 594 -25.42 -30.12 -20.10
CA ALA A 594 -26.33 -29.96 -21.22
C ALA A 594 -27.81 -30.04 -20.77
N ASP A 595 -28.11 -30.91 -19.80
CA ASP A 595 -29.46 -31.03 -19.22
C ASP A 595 -29.86 -29.75 -18.50
N VAL A 596 -28.92 -29.09 -17.81
CA VAL A 596 -29.15 -27.80 -17.14
C VAL A 596 -29.57 -26.72 -18.13
N VAL A 597 -28.89 -26.60 -19.27
CA VAL A 597 -29.26 -25.62 -20.31
C VAL A 597 -30.67 -25.89 -20.85
N ARG A 598 -31.04 -27.17 -21.03
CA ARG A 598 -32.38 -27.56 -21.47
C ARG A 598 -33.46 -27.29 -20.42
N VAL A 599 -33.13 -27.46 -19.13
CA VAL A 599 -34.03 -27.14 -18.02
C VAL A 599 -34.21 -25.63 -17.90
N ALA A 600 -33.14 -24.86 -18.05
CA ALA A 600 -33.19 -23.40 -18.09
C ALA A 600 -34.10 -22.88 -19.21
N ASP A 601 -34.03 -23.46 -20.41
CA ASP A 601 -34.95 -23.14 -21.51
C ASP A 601 -36.41 -23.47 -21.16
N ARG A 602 -36.70 -24.67 -20.66
CA ARG A 602 -38.06 -25.05 -20.24
C ARG A 602 -38.60 -24.12 -19.16
N MET A 603 -37.77 -23.73 -18.20
CA MET A 603 -38.14 -22.80 -17.14
C MET A 603 -38.39 -21.40 -17.69
N TYR A 604 -37.59 -20.93 -18.65
CA TYR A 604 -37.82 -19.66 -19.32
C TYR A 604 -39.16 -19.65 -20.06
N VAL A 605 -39.48 -20.72 -20.80
CA VAL A 605 -40.78 -20.87 -21.48
C VAL A 605 -41.93 -20.91 -20.49
N LEU A 606 -41.80 -21.70 -19.42
CA LEU A 606 -42.81 -21.83 -18.39
C LEU A 606 -43.08 -20.48 -17.70
N LEU A 607 -42.03 -19.69 -17.43
CA LEU A 607 -42.19 -18.34 -16.90
C LEU A 607 -42.91 -17.41 -17.89
N ASP A 608 -42.61 -17.50 -19.18
CA ASP A 608 -43.28 -16.69 -20.20
C ASP A 608 -44.76 -17.10 -20.41
N GLU A 609 -45.09 -18.39 -20.25
CA GLU A 609 -46.46 -18.90 -20.29
C GLU A 609 -47.28 -18.49 -19.05
N LEU A 610 -46.68 -18.57 -17.87
CA LEU A 610 -47.35 -18.28 -16.60
C LEU A 610 -47.54 -16.77 -16.36
N LEU A 611 -46.73 -15.93 -17.01
CA LEU A 611 -46.74 -14.47 -16.85
C LEU A 611 -47.48 -13.73 -17.98
N LYS A 612 -47.98 -14.40 -19.03
CA LYS A 612 -48.88 -13.78 -20.02
C LYS A 612 -50.25 -13.53 -19.39
N PRO A 613 -50.70 -12.28 -19.15
CA PRO A 613 -51.97 -12.07 -18.50
C PRO A 613 -53.13 -12.47 -19.43
N VAL A 614 -54.06 -13.21 -18.82
CA VAL A 614 -55.44 -13.38 -19.29
C VAL A 614 -56.00 -12.03 -19.73
N THR A 615 -56.23 -11.87 -21.03
CA THR A 615 -57.03 -10.77 -21.57
C THR A 615 -58.48 -10.99 -21.13
N ILE A 616 -58.90 -10.34 -20.05
CA ILE A 616 -60.29 -10.39 -19.59
C ILE A 616 -61.15 -9.63 -20.60
N GLN A 617 -62.05 -10.37 -21.26
CA GLN A 617 -63.15 -9.87 -22.05
C GLN A 617 -64.03 -8.91 -21.22
N GLN A 618 -64.48 -7.85 -21.89
CA GLN A 618 -65.50 -6.92 -21.45
C GLN A 618 -66.70 -7.62 -20.79
N GLN A 619 -67.12 -7.16 -19.60
CA GLN A 619 -68.53 -6.86 -19.29
C GLN A 619 -68.74 -6.11 -17.95
N THR A 620 -69.20 -4.86 -18.12
CA THR A 620 -70.26 -4.13 -17.37
C THR A 620 -70.16 -3.77 -15.87
N ASP A 621 -70.19 -2.44 -15.67
CA ASP A 621 -70.96 -1.63 -14.70
C ASP A 621 -70.74 -1.72 -13.19
N VAL A 622 -70.04 -0.72 -12.61
CA VAL A 622 -70.40 -0.02 -11.35
C VAL A 622 -69.82 1.43 -11.38
N PRO A 623 -70.55 2.48 -10.93
CA PRO A 623 -70.14 3.88 -11.05
C PRO A 623 -69.19 4.41 -9.96
N LYS A 624 -68.48 5.48 -10.32
CA LYS A 624 -67.46 6.25 -9.57
C LYS A 624 -67.87 6.72 -8.17
N GLN A 625 -66.99 6.48 -7.19
CA GLN A 625 -66.74 7.35 -6.03
C GLN A 625 -65.23 7.38 -5.70
N GLU A 626 -64.68 8.58 -5.51
CA GLU A 626 -63.35 8.89 -4.96
C GLU A 626 -63.51 9.48 -3.54
N PRO A 627 -62.43 9.75 -2.77
CA PRO A 627 -61.29 8.90 -2.43
C PRO A 627 -61.00 8.95 -0.91
N GLU A 628 -60.48 7.88 -0.28
CA GLU A 628 -59.63 8.01 0.93
C GLU A 628 -58.92 6.70 1.30
N GLN A 629 -57.63 6.83 1.63
CA GLN A 629 -56.68 5.82 2.14
C GLN A 629 -56.14 4.80 1.12
N ALA A 630 -55.09 5.23 0.41
CA ALA A 630 -54.25 4.38 -0.43
C ALA A 630 -53.44 3.38 0.40
N LEU A 631 -54.05 2.22 0.71
CA LEU A 631 -53.34 0.95 0.73
C LEU A 631 -52.83 0.71 -0.69
N GLY A 632 -51.51 0.67 -0.84
CA GLY A 632 -50.83 0.55 -2.13
C GLY A 632 -51.40 -0.58 -2.96
N VAL A 633 -51.96 -0.22 -4.11
CA VAL A 633 -52.32 -1.10 -5.21
C VAL A 633 -51.12 -2.01 -5.48
N GLY A 634 -51.30 -3.33 -5.34
CA GLY A 634 -50.28 -4.32 -5.70
C GLY A 634 -49.83 -4.12 -7.15
N PRO A 635 -48.57 -4.44 -7.51
CA PRO A 635 -48.02 -4.06 -8.80
C PRO A 635 -48.75 -4.82 -9.92
N GLN A 636 -49.74 -4.17 -10.52
CA GLN A 636 -50.20 -4.47 -11.86
C GLN A 636 -49.50 -3.53 -12.83
N ALA A 637 -49.02 -4.10 -13.94
CA ALA A 637 -48.48 -3.45 -15.12
C ALA A 637 -47.07 -2.85 -15.02
N SER A 638 -46.04 -3.70 -15.16
CA SER A 638 -44.73 -3.27 -15.70
C SER A 638 -44.02 -4.32 -16.58
N GLU A 639 -44.63 -5.49 -16.84
CA GLU A 639 -43.98 -6.58 -17.60
C GLU A 639 -43.89 -6.35 -19.12
N THR A 640 -44.47 -5.27 -19.64
CA THR A 640 -44.42 -4.92 -21.08
C THR A 640 -43.25 -4.01 -21.49
N GLN A 641 -42.35 -3.63 -20.59
CA GLN A 641 -41.12 -2.90 -20.97
C GLN A 641 -39.95 -3.87 -21.13
N THR A 642 -39.53 -4.03 -22.38
CA THR A 642 -38.51 -4.97 -22.86
C THR A 642 -37.08 -4.70 -22.33
N ASP A 643 -36.85 -3.64 -21.54
CA ASP A 643 -35.50 -3.10 -21.26
C ASP A 643 -35.11 -2.95 -19.77
N ARG A 644 -35.79 -3.58 -18.79
CA ARG A 644 -35.47 -3.38 -17.36
C ARG A 644 -35.50 -4.65 -16.50
N TYR A 645 -34.73 -5.69 -16.85
CA TYR A 645 -34.40 -6.79 -15.92
C TYR A 645 -33.11 -6.47 -15.16
N LYS A 646 -33.13 -6.55 -13.83
CA LYS A 646 -31.92 -6.46 -13.00
C LYS A 646 -31.43 -7.87 -12.66
N PRO A 647 -30.17 -8.22 -12.98
CA PRO A 647 -29.61 -9.52 -12.63
C PRO A 647 -29.68 -9.79 -11.12
N VAL A 648 -30.00 -11.02 -10.74
CA VAL A 648 -30.03 -11.45 -9.35
C VAL A 648 -28.61 -11.72 -8.87
N THR A 649 -28.19 -11.02 -7.81
CA THR A 649 -26.88 -11.23 -7.18
C THR A 649 -26.85 -12.61 -6.52
N ASN A 650 -25.98 -13.49 -7.01
CA ASN A 650 -25.80 -14.85 -6.51
C ASN A 650 -24.79 -14.90 -5.35
N TRP A 651 -24.71 -16.02 -4.61
CA TRP A 651 -23.94 -16.15 -3.38
C TRP A 651 -22.43 -15.94 -3.59
N VAL A 652 -21.80 -15.22 -2.66
CA VAL A 652 -20.36 -14.88 -2.71
C VAL A 652 -19.44 -16.11 -2.80
N TYR A 653 -19.82 -17.22 -2.15
CA TYR A 653 -19.03 -18.45 -2.17
C TYR A 653 -19.15 -19.25 -3.49
N ARG A 654 -20.17 -18.96 -4.30
CA ARG A 654 -20.33 -19.49 -5.67
C ARG A 654 -19.60 -18.54 -6.63
N GLY A 655 -18.83 -19.04 -7.59
CA GLY A 655 -18.13 -18.17 -8.53
C GLY A 655 -19.04 -17.50 -9.56
N ALA A 656 -18.52 -16.46 -10.21
CA ALA A 656 -19.17 -15.83 -11.34
C ALA A 656 -18.79 -16.55 -12.63
N MET A 657 -19.75 -17.29 -13.18
CA MET A 657 -19.59 -17.98 -14.46
C MET A 657 -19.78 -17.02 -15.64
N ASN A 658 -18.95 -17.18 -16.67
CA ASN A 658 -19.10 -16.48 -17.93
C ASN A 658 -19.58 -17.46 -19.04
N PRO A 659 -20.80 -17.31 -19.58
CA PRO A 659 -21.33 -18.19 -20.61
C PRO A 659 -20.63 -18.00 -21.98
N ASP A 660 -19.93 -16.89 -22.20
CA ASP A 660 -19.26 -16.61 -23.47
C ASP A 660 -18.06 -17.53 -23.72
N ILE A 661 -17.40 -18.01 -22.65
CA ILE A 661 -16.23 -18.90 -22.73
C ILE A 661 -16.61 -20.39 -22.78
N ILE A 662 -17.88 -20.74 -22.57
CA ILE A 662 -18.36 -22.12 -22.54
C ILE A 662 -18.76 -22.55 -23.96
N GLY A 663 -18.03 -23.52 -24.52
CA GLY A 663 -18.25 -24.06 -25.87
C GLY A 663 -17.21 -23.66 -26.91
N THR A 664 -16.42 -22.62 -26.64
CA THR A 664 -15.34 -22.15 -27.52
C THR A 664 -14.05 -22.94 -27.29
N LYS A 665 -13.35 -23.36 -28.36
CA LYS A 665 -12.06 -24.04 -28.22
C LYS A 665 -10.98 -23.09 -27.67
N PRO A 666 -10.07 -23.55 -26.80
CA PRO A 666 -8.94 -22.74 -26.33
C PRO A 666 -8.04 -22.37 -27.53
N GLY A 667 -8.14 -21.13 -28.02
CA GLY A 667 -7.40 -20.63 -29.18
C GLY A 667 -8.19 -19.70 -30.12
N ASP A 668 -9.53 -19.71 -30.07
CA ASP A 668 -10.40 -18.87 -30.93
C ASP A 668 -10.75 -17.49 -30.30
N VAL A 669 -10.26 -17.22 -29.08
CA VAL A 669 -10.46 -15.92 -28.40
C VAL A 669 -9.39 -14.93 -28.91
N GLY A 670 -9.61 -14.36 -30.08
CA GLY A 670 -8.86 -13.19 -30.55
C GLY A 670 -9.26 -11.93 -29.79
N GLU A 671 -8.28 -11.04 -29.53
CA GLU A 671 -8.24 -9.72 -28.84
C GLU A 671 -9.47 -8.77 -28.91
N SER A 672 -10.69 -9.26 -28.77
CA SER A 672 -11.93 -8.49 -28.83
C SER A 672 -12.81 -8.86 -27.64
N GLY A 673 -12.38 -8.43 -26.46
CA GLY A 673 -13.06 -8.73 -25.21
C GLY A 673 -12.50 -7.98 -24.01
N GLN A 674 -12.21 -6.68 -24.15
CA GLN A 674 -12.22 -5.81 -22.98
C GLN A 674 -13.69 -5.64 -22.57
N SER A 675 -14.12 -6.43 -21.59
CA SER A 675 -15.43 -6.28 -20.97
C SER A 675 -15.54 -4.88 -20.37
N GLN A 676 -16.23 -4.00 -21.08
CA GLN A 676 -16.80 -2.79 -20.50
C GLN A 676 -17.77 -3.21 -19.39
N ALA A 677 -17.55 -2.70 -18.19
CA ALA A 677 -18.55 -2.72 -17.13
C ALA A 677 -19.84 -2.04 -17.64
N PRO A 678 -21.04 -2.47 -17.18
CA PRO A 678 -22.28 -1.86 -17.63
C PRO A 678 -22.34 -0.40 -17.13
N VAL A 679 -22.22 0.54 -18.06
CA VAL A 679 -22.49 1.95 -17.81
C VAL A 679 -24.00 2.12 -17.69
N GLY A 680 -24.45 2.41 -16.46
CA GLY A 680 -25.82 2.81 -16.19
C GLY A 680 -26.17 4.07 -16.96
N THR A 681 -27.26 4.01 -17.72
CA THR A 681 -27.81 5.14 -18.46
C THR A 681 -28.63 6.00 -17.49
N GLU A 682 -28.13 7.18 -17.15
CA GLU A 682 -28.94 8.28 -16.61
C GLU A 682 -28.81 9.51 -17.50
N GLY A 683 -29.98 10.03 -17.93
CA GLY A 683 -30.24 11.46 -18.07
C GLY A 683 -29.46 12.24 -19.13
N SER A 684 -30.00 12.23 -20.35
CA SER A 684 -29.77 13.27 -21.36
C SER A 684 -30.06 14.66 -20.80
N GLY A 685 -29.12 15.59 -20.98
CA GLY A 685 -29.30 17.01 -20.70
C GLY A 685 -28.25 17.87 -21.42
N ILE A 686 -28.73 18.57 -22.44
CA ILE A 686 -28.17 19.78 -23.07
C ILE A 686 -27.43 19.57 -24.41
N THR A 687 -28.16 20.01 -25.43
CA THR A 687 -27.86 20.27 -26.83
C THR A 687 -26.64 21.16 -27.07
N ALA A 688 -25.79 20.81 -28.03
CA ALA A 688 -24.86 21.74 -28.67
C ALA A 688 -25.13 21.80 -30.19
N SER A 689 -25.55 22.98 -30.65
CA SER A 689 -25.75 23.33 -32.06
C SER A 689 -24.45 23.89 -32.67
N ASN A 690 -24.14 23.44 -33.88
CA ASN A 690 -23.07 23.92 -34.77
C ASN A 690 -23.25 25.39 -35.20
N ALA A 691 -22.14 26.15 -35.30
CA ALA A 691 -21.72 26.93 -36.49
C ALA A 691 -20.53 27.91 -36.21
N PRO A 692 -19.78 28.36 -37.25
CA PRO A 692 -18.34 28.60 -37.15
C PRO A 692 -17.86 30.05 -37.45
N GLY A 693 -16.59 30.32 -37.14
CA GLY A 693 -15.76 31.31 -37.86
C GLY A 693 -15.12 32.42 -37.00
N GLY A 694 -13.82 32.66 -37.16
CA GLY A 694 -13.17 33.89 -36.67
C GLY A 694 -11.66 33.80 -36.37
N THR A 695 -10.86 34.28 -37.31
CA THR A 695 -9.40 34.36 -37.45
C THR A 695 -8.57 35.21 -36.44
N ARG A 696 -7.27 34.84 -36.34
CA ARG A 696 -6.00 35.64 -36.14
C ARG A 696 -5.52 35.97 -34.71
N GLU A 697 -4.41 35.36 -34.27
CA GLU A 697 -3.00 35.84 -34.22
C GLU A 697 -2.64 36.49 -32.87
N GLY A 698 -1.60 36.15 -32.10
CA GLY A 698 -0.56 35.14 -32.17
C GLY A 698 0.45 35.35 -31.02
N SER A 699 1.09 34.29 -30.51
CA SER A 699 2.49 34.24 -30.04
C SER A 699 2.83 32.85 -29.47
N LYS A 700 4.11 32.49 -29.55
CA LYS A 700 4.69 31.15 -29.78
C LYS A 700 5.36 30.53 -28.50
N PRO A 701 5.93 29.31 -28.54
CA PRO A 701 5.64 28.23 -27.57
C PRO A 701 6.88 27.54 -26.94
N ALA A 702 6.66 26.56 -26.04
CA ALA A 702 7.50 25.36 -25.81
C ALA A 702 6.86 24.44 -24.72
N PRO A 703 7.21 23.14 -24.63
CA PRO A 703 7.09 22.11 -25.66
C PRO A 703 6.27 20.89 -25.18
N THR A 704 5.75 20.19 -26.17
CA THR A 704 4.85 19.03 -26.12
C THR A 704 5.56 17.72 -25.82
N ALA A 705 4.91 16.88 -25.01
CA ALA A 705 5.19 15.46 -24.87
C ALA A 705 4.78 14.68 -26.13
N SER A 706 5.70 13.87 -26.65
CA SER A 706 5.53 12.92 -27.74
C SER A 706 6.60 11.85 -27.53
N GLY A 707 6.38 10.54 -27.60
CA GLY A 707 5.20 9.73 -27.86
C GLY A 707 5.55 8.31 -27.47
N VAL A 708 4.58 7.53 -27.00
CA VAL A 708 4.76 6.10 -26.71
C VAL A 708 4.32 5.34 -27.95
N GLY A 709 5.28 4.75 -28.64
CA GLY A 709 5.05 3.83 -29.75
C GLY A 709 4.61 2.45 -29.23
N LEU A 710 3.70 1.83 -29.99
CA LEU A 710 3.19 0.48 -29.77
C LEU A 710 4.32 -0.56 -29.73
N ALA A 711 4.24 -1.50 -28.79
CA ALA A 711 5.04 -2.73 -28.77
C ALA A 711 4.12 -3.95 -28.53
N ASP A 712 4.38 -5.00 -29.32
CA ASP A 712 3.63 -6.27 -29.45
C ASP A 712 3.37 -7.04 -28.12
N PRO A 713 2.19 -7.66 -27.95
CA PRO A 713 1.82 -8.38 -26.73
C PRO A 713 2.05 -9.90 -26.84
N HIS A 714 3.28 -10.36 -27.10
CA HIS A 714 3.60 -11.78 -26.93
C HIS A 714 5.02 -11.98 -26.43
N ARG A 715 5.22 -11.94 -25.10
CA ARG A 715 6.15 -12.82 -24.34
C ARG A 715 6.13 -12.55 -22.85
N MET A 716 6.10 -13.65 -22.11
CA MET A 716 6.52 -13.86 -20.71
C MET A 716 5.49 -13.59 -19.61
N ALA A 717 5.19 -14.69 -18.93
CA ALA A 717 4.51 -14.80 -17.65
C ALA A 717 5.33 -14.18 -16.51
N GLY A 718 4.62 -13.64 -15.52
CA GLY A 718 5.12 -13.54 -14.14
C GLY A 718 5.35 -12.13 -13.61
N THR A 719 4.27 -11.37 -13.38
CA THR A 719 4.04 -10.59 -12.15
C THR A 719 2.62 -10.06 -12.17
N THR A 720 1.76 -10.58 -11.28
CA THR A 720 0.44 -10.01 -11.02
C THR A 720 0.60 -8.73 -10.20
N PRO A 721 -0.22 -7.68 -10.41
CA PRO A 721 -0.22 -6.51 -9.53
C PRO A 721 -0.66 -6.93 -8.12
N ASP A 722 0.19 -6.65 -7.13
CA ASP A 722 -0.03 -6.99 -5.71
C ASP A 722 -1.19 -6.16 -5.13
N SER A 723 -2.03 -6.79 -4.29
CA SER A 723 -3.14 -6.16 -3.54
C SER A 723 -2.64 -5.08 -2.56
N ALA A 724 -3.45 -4.09 -2.17
CA ALA A 724 -3.08 -3.09 -1.17
C ALA A 724 -2.57 -3.68 0.16
N ALA A 725 -3.06 -4.86 0.57
CA ALA A 725 -2.56 -5.60 1.73
C ALA A 725 -1.21 -6.29 1.47
N ASP A 726 -0.98 -6.76 0.24
CA ASP A 726 0.32 -7.28 -0.20
C ASP A 726 1.33 -6.14 -0.34
N GLN A 727 0.94 -4.98 -0.86
CA GLN A 727 1.72 -3.74 -0.93
C GLN A 727 2.13 -3.29 0.47
N LEU A 728 1.23 -3.34 1.47
CA LEU A 728 1.52 -3.01 2.88
C LEU A 728 2.49 -3.99 3.56
N LEU A 729 2.44 -5.27 3.18
CA LEU A 729 3.40 -6.29 3.60
C LEU A 729 4.66 -6.33 2.69
N ASN A 730 4.69 -5.51 1.65
CA ASN A 730 5.78 -5.30 0.70
C ASN A 730 6.45 -3.92 0.87
N VAL A 731 6.10 -3.14 1.91
CA VAL A 731 6.58 -1.76 2.10
C VAL A 731 8.06 -1.73 2.50
N GLY A 732 8.93 -1.97 1.53
CA GLY A 732 10.30 -1.50 1.52
C GLY A 732 10.54 -0.40 0.48
N ASP A 733 9.56 -0.10 -0.39
CA ASP A 733 9.85 0.52 -1.70
C ASP A 733 9.78 2.06 -1.74
N ASP A 734 8.97 2.74 -0.93
CA ASP A 734 8.56 4.12 -1.28
C ASP A 734 9.32 5.28 -0.63
N ARG A 735 10.48 5.06 0.02
CA ARG A 735 11.24 6.19 0.60
C ARG A 735 12.70 6.20 0.19
N ARG A 736 12.95 7.11 -0.78
CA ARG A 736 14.21 7.76 -1.21
C ARG A 736 15.00 7.04 -2.30
N GLY A 737 14.81 7.49 -3.55
CA GLY A 737 15.71 7.25 -4.67
C GLY A 737 14.95 7.19 -5.99
N ALA A 738 15.29 8.04 -6.96
CA ALA A 738 14.69 8.04 -8.29
C ALA A 738 14.79 6.64 -8.93
N HIS A 739 13.65 5.98 -9.14
CA HIS A 739 13.59 4.67 -9.78
C HIS A 739 14.09 4.74 -11.23
N VAL A 740 15.10 3.93 -11.53
CA VAL A 740 15.44 3.58 -12.92
C VAL A 740 14.55 2.40 -13.30
N PRO A 741 13.65 2.53 -14.29
CA PRO A 741 12.85 1.40 -14.74
C PRO A 741 13.77 0.28 -15.26
N ALA A 742 13.56 -0.93 -14.75
CA ALA A 742 14.31 -2.12 -15.13
C ALA A 742 14.16 -2.38 -16.63
N SER A 743 15.26 -2.71 -17.32
CA SER A 743 15.21 -3.11 -18.73
C SER A 743 14.51 -4.48 -18.89
N PRO A 744 13.95 -4.82 -20.06
CA PRO A 744 13.14 -6.03 -20.27
C PRO A 744 13.84 -7.38 -19.99
N SER A 745 15.16 -7.37 -19.74
CA SER A 745 15.99 -8.54 -19.46
C SER A 745 16.33 -8.75 -17.97
N GLU A 746 15.90 -7.87 -17.07
CA GLU A 746 16.29 -7.87 -15.67
C GLU A 746 15.27 -8.60 -14.78
N ARG A 747 15.74 -9.52 -13.92
CA ARG A 747 14.89 -10.22 -12.94
C ARG A 747 15.11 -9.64 -11.56
N VAL A 748 14.03 -9.32 -10.85
CA VAL A 748 14.10 -8.65 -9.54
C VAL A 748 13.68 -9.62 -8.43
N PHE A 749 14.45 -9.65 -7.36
CA PHE A 749 14.19 -10.46 -6.16
C PHE A 749 14.31 -9.60 -4.89
N LEU A 750 13.46 -9.87 -3.90
CA LEU A 750 13.48 -9.18 -2.61
C LEU A 750 13.97 -10.12 -1.52
N TYR A 751 14.88 -9.64 -0.66
CA TYR A 751 15.43 -10.38 0.47
C TYR A 751 15.32 -9.61 1.77
N ASP A 752 15.13 -10.35 2.86
CA ASP A 752 15.21 -9.82 4.21
C ASP A 752 16.67 -9.45 4.55
N GLU A 753 16.87 -8.39 5.34
CA GLU A 753 18.17 -7.96 5.88
C GLU A 753 18.15 -8.05 7.40
N TRP A 754 19.19 -8.60 8.01
CA TRP A 754 19.30 -8.69 9.46
C TRP A 754 19.89 -7.39 10.02
N ASP A 755 19.21 -6.82 11.01
CA ASP A 755 19.66 -5.62 11.69
C ASP A 755 20.06 -5.98 13.13
N GLY A 756 21.36 -5.86 13.42
CA GLY A 756 21.94 -6.17 14.72
C GLY A 756 21.54 -5.22 15.84
N LEU A 757 21.12 -3.99 15.54
CA LEU A 757 20.68 -3.00 16.53
C LEU A 757 19.25 -3.28 17.00
N ILE A 758 18.40 -3.75 16.09
CA ILE A 758 17.00 -4.08 16.40
C ILE A 758 16.80 -5.56 16.78
N GLN A 759 17.82 -6.40 16.57
CA GLN A 759 17.78 -7.86 16.80
C GLN A 759 16.58 -8.52 16.09
N ASP A 760 16.32 -8.08 14.87
CA ASP A 760 15.26 -8.60 14.01
C ASP A 760 15.59 -8.40 12.53
N TYR A 761 14.83 -9.04 11.66
CA TYR A 761 14.92 -8.85 10.22
C TYR A 761 14.10 -7.64 9.78
N ARG A 762 14.72 -6.81 8.94
CA ARG A 762 14.00 -5.89 8.05
C ARG A 762 13.48 -6.69 6.86
N SER A 763 12.16 -6.77 6.72
CA SER A 763 11.55 -7.65 5.71
C SER A 763 11.59 -7.03 4.33
N ARG A 764 11.93 -7.85 3.31
CA ARG A 764 11.99 -7.44 1.89
C ARG A 764 12.80 -6.15 1.65
N TRP A 765 13.79 -5.92 2.49
CA TRP A 765 14.53 -4.67 2.57
C TRP A 765 15.52 -4.47 1.42
N CYS A 766 16.06 -5.58 0.89
CA CYS A 766 17.05 -5.57 -0.18
C CYS A 766 16.44 -6.01 -1.50
N ARG A 767 16.59 -5.19 -2.53
CA ARG A 767 16.21 -5.49 -3.91
C ARG A 767 17.42 -5.92 -4.72
N VAL A 768 17.46 -7.21 -5.08
CA VAL A 768 18.51 -7.83 -5.90
C VAL A 768 18.05 -7.86 -7.35
N VAL A 769 18.85 -7.28 -8.24
CA VAL A 769 18.59 -7.24 -9.69
C VAL A 769 19.53 -8.23 -10.37
N GLU A 770 18.98 -9.35 -10.81
CA GLU A 770 19.70 -10.37 -11.57
C GLU A 770 19.82 -9.95 -13.05
N GLN A 771 21.06 -9.91 -13.53
CA GLN A 771 21.42 -9.55 -14.91
C GLN A 771 22.42 -10.56 -15.46
N THR A 772 22.33 -10.88 -16.75
CA THR A 772 23.36 -11.70 -17.41
C THR A 772 24.53 -10.83 -17.82
N ALA A 773 25.77 -11.26 -17.54
CA ALA A 773 26.97 -10.52 -17.91
C ALA A 773 27.06 -10.31 -19.44
N ALA A 774 27.53 -9.14 -19.85
CA ALA A 774 27.83 -8.84 -21.25
C ALA A 774 28.94 -9.77 -21.79
N GLU A 775 28.98 -9.97 -23.10
CA GLU A 775 29.99 -10.80 -23.75
C GLU A 775 31.14 -9.92 -24.29
N ALA A 776 32.38 -10.20 -23.88
CA ALA A 776 33.56 -9.61 -24.47
C ALA A 776 34.08 -10.45 -25.64
N THR A 777 34.91 -9.84 -26.48
CA THR A 777 35.67 -10.54 -27.52
C THR A 777 36.50 -11.67 -26.91
N ALA A 778 36.61 -12.80 -27.64
CA ALA A 778 37.23 -14.04 -27.18
C ALA A 778 38.72 -13.90 -26.79
N ASP A 779 39.36 -12.81 -27.19
CA ASP A 779 40.80 -12.56 -27.04
C ASP A 779 41.29 -12.71 -25.60
N PHE A 780 40.58 -12.20 -24.59
CA PHE A 780 41.06 -12.27 -23.20
C PHE A 780 41.14 -13.71 -22.68
N ALA A 781 40.07 -14.49 -22.84
CA ALA A 781 40.03 -15.86 -22.36
C ALA A 781 41.05 -16.75 -23.07
N GLU A 782 41.21 -16.59 -24.38
CA GLU A 782 42.20 -17.33 -25.18
C GLU A 782 43.64 -16.95 -24.79
N LEU A 783 43.91 -15.66 -24.56
CA LEU A 783 45.21 -15.18 -24.09
C LEU A 783 45.55 -15.70 -22.70
N THR A 784 44.60 -15.70 -21.76
CA THR A 784 44.79 -16.26 -20.41
C THR A 784 45.09 -17.75 -20.46
N LEU A 785 44.30 -18.52 -21.22
CA LEU A 785 44.51 -19.97 -21.36
C LEU A 785 45.82 -20.29 -22.07
N ALA A 786 46.25 -19.48 -23.05
CA ALA A 786 47.54 -19.61 -23.70
C ALA A 786 48.71 -19.29 -22.73
N ALA A 787 48.61 -18.19 -21.98
CA ALA A 787 49.62 -17.77 -21.01
C ALA A 787 49.82 -18.79 -19.88
N HIS A 788 48.75 -19.44 -19.42
CA HIS A 788 48.77 -20.45 -18.37
C HIS A 788 48.69 -21.90 -18.89
N GLY A 789 48.93 -22.12 -20.19
CA GLY A 789 48.72 -23.42 -20.85
C GLY A 789 49.35 -24.64 -20.15
N PRO A 790 50.62 -24.60 -19.69
CA PRO A 790 51.21 -25.70 -18.91
C PRO A 790 50.51 -25.97 -17.58
N ALA A 791 50.10 -24.92 -16.87
CA ALA A 791 49.38 -25.03 -15.60
C ALA A 791 47.97 -25.59 -15.79
N VAL A 792 47.24 -25.13 -16.83
CA VAL A 792 45.92 -25.65 -17.21
C VAL A 792 45.97 -27.14 -17.53
N ARG A 793 46.95 -27.59 -18.31
CA ARG A 793 47.10 -29.02 -18.65
C ARG A 793 47.39 -29.87 -17.41
N LEU A 794 48.24 -29.37 -16.51
CA LEU A 794 48.53 -30.05 -15.25
C LEU A 794 47.29 -30.11 -14.35
N LEU A 795 46.56 -29.01 -14.21
CA LEU A 795 45.32 -28.92 -13.46
C LEU A 795 44.27 -29.89 -14.03
N ARG A 796 44.03 -29.86 -15.34
CA ARG A 796 43.08 -30.78 -15.99
C ARG A 796 43.42 -32.24 -15.73
N ARG A 797 44.68 -32.64 -15.99
CA ARG A 797 45.13 -34.03 -15.74
C ARG A 797 44.98 -34.43 -14.27
N TYR A 798 45.21 -33.49 -13.37
CA TYR A 798 45.07 -33.69 -11.94
C TYR A 798 43.61 -33.86 -11.52
N PHE A 799 42.70 -33.00 -11.99
CA PHE A 799 41.26 -33.09 -11.70
C PHE A 799 40.57 -34.28 -12.36
N GLU A 800 40.99 -34.65 -13.57
CA GLU A 800 40.57 -35.90 -14.23
C GLU A 800 40.93 -37.14 -13.39
N SER A 801 42.08 -37.12 -12.69
CA SER A 801 42.49 -38.22 -11.80
C SER A 801 41.67 -38.33 -10.50
N ILE A 802 40.99 -37.24 -10.10
CA ILE A 802 40.14 -37.17 -8.91
C ILE A 802 38.69 -37.57 -9.22
N ARG A 803 38.30 -37.60 -10.50
CA ARG A 803 37.00 -38.08 -10.91
C ARG A 803 36.79 -39.51 -10.37
N PRO A 804 35.73 -39.78 -9.58
CA PRO A 804 35.51 -41.12 -9.06
C PRO A 804 35.42 -42.10 -10.24
N PRO A 805 36.18 -43.21 -10.22
CA PRO A 805 35.94 -44.27 -11.18
C PRO A 805 34.49 -44.72 -10.97
N GLY A 806 33.68 -44.68 -12.04
CA GLY A 806 32.22 -44.87 -11.94
C GLY A 806 31.78 -46.15 -11.21
N LEU A 807 32.65 -47.16 -11.13
CA LEU A 807 32.45 -48.39 -10.34
C LEU A 807 33.71 -48.62 -9.49
N ARG A 808 33.61 -48.45 -8.16
CA ARG A 808 34.69 -48.82 -7.24
C ARG A 808 34.50 -50.29 -6.82
N ARG A 809 35.53 -51.10 -7.02
CA ARG A 809 35.58 -52.48 -6.50
C ARG A 809 35.84 -52.45 -5.00
N VAL A 810 34.87 -52.90 -4.21
CA VAL A 810 35.00 -53.07 -2.76
C VAL A 810 35.20 -54.56 -2.51
N HIS A 811 36.39 -54.89 -2.02
CA HIS A 811 36.82 -56.25 -1.73
C HIS A 811 36.27 -56.75 -0.39
N GLY A 812 36.29 -58.07 -0.19
CA GLY A 812 35.94 -58.67 1.10
C GLY A 812 34.50 -58.41 1.55
N GLN A 813 33.54 -58.53 0.64
CA GLN A 813 32.11 -58.46 0.93
C GLN A 813 31.51 -59.86 1.04
N THR A 814 30.41 -60.00 1.79
CA THR A 814 29.66 -61.26 1.94
C THR A 814 28.86 -61.62 0.69
N ASP A 815 28.59 -60.63 -0.15
CA ASP A 815 27.86 -60.73 -1.42
C ASP A 815 28.46 -59.75 -2.45
N GLY A 816 28.40 -60.09 -3.73
CA GLY A 816 28.96 -59.27 -4.80
C GLY A 816 28.91 -59.94 -6.17
N GLU A 817 29.22 -59.15 -7.21
CA GLU A 817 29.13 -59.55 -8.61
C GLU A 817 30.35 -60.38 -9.07
N GLU A 818 31.49 -60.20 -8.41
CA GLU A 818 32.73 -60.93 -8.69
C GLU A 818 33.24 -61.63 -7.42
N ILE A 819 34.04 -62.69 -7.58
CA ILE A 819 34.70 -63.38 -6.47
C ILE A 819 36.11 -62.78 -6.30
N ASP A 820 36.45 -62.41 -5.07
CA ASP A 820 37.80 -61.97 -4.69
C ASP A 820 38.70 -63.21 -4.57
N LEU A 821 39.55 -63.42 -5.59
CA LEU A 821 40.46 -64.57 -5.63
C LEU A 821 41.44 -64.58 -4.46
N ASP A 822 41.91 -63.42 -3.99
CA ASP A 822 42.85 -63.36 -2.87
C ASP A 822 42.16 -63.70 -1.54
N ALA A 823 40.92 -63.24 -1.35
CA ALA A 823 40.10 -63.60 -0.19
C ALA A 823 39.69 -65.09 -0.23
N LEU A 824 39.41 -65.64 -1.40
CA LEU A 824 39.09 -67.05 -1.59
C LEU A 824 40.31 -67.94 -1.30
N VAL A 825 41.50 -67.56 -1.78
CA VAL A 825 42.76 -68.26 -1.50
C VAL A 825 43.07 -68.21 0.00
N ARG A 826 42.91 -67.05 0.65
CA ARG A 826 43.05 -66.93 2.11
C ARG A 826 42.05 -67.82 2.85
N ARG A 827 40.77 -67.80 2.47
CA ARG A 827 39.73 -68.69 3.02
C ARG A 827 40.09 -70.17 2.88
N ALA A 828 40.64 -70.58 1.73
CA ALA A 828 41.09 -71.95 1.51
C ALA A 828 42.30 -72.31 2.38
N ALA A 829 43.25 -71.38 2.55
CA ALA A 829 44.41 -71.54 3.41
C ALA A 829 44.02 -71.62 4.90
N ASP A 830 43.14 -70.73 5.38
CA ASP A 830 42.64 -70.69 6.76
C ASP A 830 41.88 -71.99 7.09
N ARG A 831 41.04 -72.46 6.16
CA ARG A 831 40.31 -73.73 6.31
C ARG A 831 41.25 -74.94 6.34
N ALA A 832 42.32 -74.93 5.54
CA ALA A 832 43.34 -75.99 5.58
C ALA A 832 44.18 -75.95 6.87
N ALA A 833 44.35 -74.76 7.47
CA ALA A 833 45.03 -74.56 8.74
C ALA A 833 44.14 -74.81 9.98
N GLY A 834 42.86 -75.14 9.79
CA GLY A 834 41.90 -75.38 10.88
C GLY A 834 41.38 -74.11 11.57
N ALA A 835 41.63 -72.94 11.00
CA ALA A 835 41.09 -71.66 11.47
C ALA A 835 39.69 -71.42 10.88
N GLU A 836 38.85 -70.62 11.57
CA GLU A 836 37.52 -70.28 11.09
C GLU A 836 37.61 -69.30 9.91
N PRO A 837 37.19 -69.70 8.69
CA PRO A 837 37.36 -68.86 7.52
C PRO A 837 36.31 -67.74 7.45
N SER A 838 36.73 -66.56 6.98
CA SER A 838 35.81 -65.45 6.72
C SER A 838 34.94 -65.69 5.48
N ASP A 839 33.64 -65.38 5.57
CA ASP A 839 32.68 -65.48 4.45
C ASP A 839 32.72 -64.28 3.48
N ARG A 840 33.63 -63.33 3.74
CA ARG A 840 33.85 -62.13 2.94
C ARG A 840 34.71 -62.42 1.70
N ILE A 841 34.18 -63.17 0.73
CA ILE A 841 34.91 -63.60 -0.48
C ILE A 841 34.46 -62.92 -1.77
N TYR A 842 33.54 -61.96 -1.71
CA TYR A 842 33.03 -61.29 -2.90
C TYR A 842 33.58 -59.88 -3.07
N ILE A 843 33.62 -59.42 -4.32
CA ILE A 843 33.86 -58.04 -4.72
C ILE A 843 32.52 -57.44 -5.16
N ARG A 844 32.10 -56.36 -4.49
CA ARG A 844 30.93 -55.58 -4.89
C ARG A 844 31.39 -54.34 -5.66
N ARG A 845 30.73 -54.03 -6.78
CA ARG A 845 30.96 -52.78 -7.49
C ARG A 845 29.99 -51.73 -6.97
N GLU A 846 30.50 -50.75 -6.22
CA GLU A 846 29.69 -49.63 -5.76
C GLU A 846 29.84 -48.43 -6.69
N LYS A 847 28.71 -47.90 -7.15
CA LYS A 847 28.66 -46.63 -7.87
C LYS A 847 28.75 -45.50 -6.87
N ARG A 848 29.96 -44.98 -6.62
CA ARG A 848 30.16 -43.80 -5.77
C ARG A 848 30.06 -42.55 -6.63
N GLU A 849 28.86 -42.01 -6.76
CA GLU A 849 28.63 -40.78 -7.50
C GLU A 849 29.06 -39.57 -6.67
N ARG A 850 29.95 -38.75 -7.23
CA ARG A 850 30.25 -37.42 -6.72
C ARG A 850 29.11 -36.51 -7.19
N ASN A 851 28.27 -36.09 -6.24
CA ASN A 851 27.13 -35.19 -6.50
C ASN A 851 27.30 -33.90 -5.68
N VAL A 852 28.08 -32.98 -6.24
CA VAL A 852 28.44 -31.69 -5.64
C VAL A 852 27.93 -30.56 -6.53
N ALA A 853 27.29 -29.55 -5.91
CA ALA A 853 26.92 -28.30 -6.56
C ALA A 853 27.63 -27.13 -5.89
N VAL A 854 28.23 -26.25 -6.68
CA VAL A 854 29.09 -25.17 -6.18
C VAL A 854 28.75 -23.84 -6.84
N ALA A 855 28.47 -22.82 -6.04
CA ALA A 855 28.34 -21.46 -6.53
C ALA A 855 29.57 -20.65 -6.12
N PHE A 856 30.23 -20.02 -7.08
CA PHE A 856 31.26 -19.03 -6.83
C PHE A 856 30.63 -17.64 -6.87
N LEU A 857 30.70 -16.91 -5.76
CA LEU A 857 30.18 -15.56 -5.63
C LEU A 857 31.37 -14.61 -5.51
N VAL A 858 31.52 -13.71 -6.49
CA VAL A 858 32.67 -12.83 -6.64
C VAL A 858 32.26 -11.38 -6.39
N ASP A 859 32.97 -10.71 -5.50
CA ASP A 859 32.78 -9.28 -5.25
C ASP A 859 33.28 -8.45 -6.45
N LEU A 860 32.40 -7.64 -7.05
CA LEU A 860 32.73 -6.77 -8.18
C LEU A 860 32.90 -5.29 -7.78
N SER A 861 32.98 -4.99 -6.48
CA SER A 861 33.06 -3.62 -5.98
C SER A 861 34.35 -2.88 -6.39
N GLY A 862 34.31 -1.55 -6.31
CA GLY A 862 35.35 -0.65 -6.84
C GLY A 862 36.74 -0.83 -6.23
N SER A 863 36.88 -1.51 -5.10
CA SER A 863 38.15 -1.86 -4.45
C SER A 863 38.99 -2.87 -5.27
N THR A 864 38.37 -3.60 -6.21
CA THR A 864 39.01 -4.49 -7.21
C THR A 864 39.73 -3.74 -8.35
N SER A 865 39.56 -2.40 -8.42
CA SER A 865 40.25 -1.54 -9.39
C SER A 865 41.68 -1.15 -8.98
N ARG A 866 42.12 -1.50 -7.75
CA ARG A 866 43.48 -1.25 -7.25
C ARG A 866 44.54 -1.88 -8.18
N GLN A 867 45.59 -1.12 -8.48
CA GLN A 867 46.77 -1.62 -9.20
C GLN A 867 47.71 -2.36 -8.24
N LEU A 868 48.31 -3.46 -8.70
CA LEU A 868 49.27 -4.22 -7.91
C LEU A 868 50.59 -3.43 -7.77
N GLU A 869 51.24 -3.49 -6.59
CA GLU A 869 52.51 -2.79 -6.29
C GLU A 869 53.68 -3.16 -7.23
N THR A 870 53.54 -4.22 -8.03
CA THR A 870 54.59 -4.78 -8.90
C THR A 870 54.13 -4.95 -10.36
N GLY A 871 53.39 -3.97 -10.90
CA GLY A 871 53.13 -3.86 -12.34
C GLY A 871 51.84 -3.14 -12.70
N SER A 872 51.61 -2.91 -14.00
CA SER A 872 50.42 -2.26 -14.56
C SER A 872 49.12 -3.09 -14.52
N ARG A 873 49.05 -4.15 -13.69
CA ARG A 873 47.93 -5.11 -13.64
C ARG A 873 47.00 -4.78 -12.47
N ARG A 874 45.69 -4.85 -12.70
CA ARG A 874 44.66 -4.62 -11.66
C ARG A 874 44.30 -5.91 -10.96
N VAL A 875 43.79 -5.81 -9.72
CA VAL A 875 43.33 -6.96 -8.94
C VAL A 875 42.26 -7.77 -9.68
N ILE A 876 41.27 -7.11 -10.26
CA ILE A 876 40.21 -7.76 -11.04
C ILE A 876 40.75 -8.60 -12.21
N ASP A 877 41.86 -8.20 -12.83
CA ASP A 877 42.42 -8.95 -13.97
C ASP A 877 42.97 -10.32 -13.49
N VAL A 878 43.53 -10.39 -12.28
CA VAL A 878 44.03 -11.64 -11.66
C VAL A 878 42.88 -12.51 -11.14
N GLU A 879 41.80 -11.92 -10.64
CA GLU A 879 40.59 -12.64 -10.23
C GLU A 879 39.91 -13.29 -11.43
N LYS A 880 39.75 -12.55 -12.53
CA LYS A 880 39.24 -13.08 -13.81
C LYS A 880 40.07 -14.26 -14.31
N GLU A 881 41.39 -14.14 -14.31
CA GLU A 881 42.29 -15.24 -14.70
C GLU A 881 42.08 -16.47 -13.82
N SER A 882 41.97 -16.27 -12.49
CA SER A 882 41.72 -17.34 -11.53
C SER A 882 40.38 -18.04 -11.77
N LEU A 883 39.32 -17.28 -12.05
CA LEU A 883 37.99 -17.80 -12.35
C LEU A 883 37.95 -18.59 -13.66
N VAL A 884 38.63 -18.11 -14.71
CA VAL A 884 38.75 -18.84 -15.99
C VAL A 884 39.47 -20.18 -15.79
N LEU A 885 40.59 -20.20 -15.06
CA LEU A 885 41.33 -21.42 -14.76
C LEU A 885 40.52 -22.41 -13.90
N LEU A 886 39.75 -21.88 -12.95
CA LEU A 886 38.86 -22.67 -12.11
C LEU A 886 37.70 -23.29 -12.89
N CYS A 887 37.05 -22.54 -13.80
CA CYS A 887 35.99 -23.06 -14.65
C CYS A 887 36.50 -24.26 -15.47
N GLU A 888 37.69 -24.13 -16.07
CA GLU A 888 38.35 -25.22 -16.81
C GLU A 888 38.66 -26.44 -15.93
N ALA A 889 39.02 -26.22 -14.67
CA ALA A 889 39.26 -27.30 -13.71
C ALA A 889 37.97 -28.01 -13.28
N LEU A 890 36.89 -27.27 -13.00
CA LEU A 890 35.58 -27.81 -12.60
C LEU A 890 34.92 -28.60 -13.72
N GLU A 891 35.05 -28.12 -14.96
CA GLU A 891 34.58 -28.81 -16.16
C GLU A 891 35.26 -30.19 -16.31
N ALA A 892 36.54 -30.31 -15.94
CA ALA A 892 37.28 -31.56 -15.97
C ALA A 892 36.82 -32.57 -14.90
N VAL A 893 36.35 -32.08 -13.75
CA VAL A 893 35.80 -32.91 -12.66
C VAL A 893 34.38 -33.40 -12.99
N GLY A 894 33.58 -32.53 -13.61
CA GLY A 894 32.16 -32.79 -13.91
C GLY A 894 31.21 -32.47 -12.74
N ASP A 895 31.60 -31.59 -11.82
CA ASP A 895 30.70 -31.08 -10.77
C ASP A 895 29.74 -30.03 -11.35
N GLN A 896 28.57 -29.86 -10.73
CA GLN A 896 27.67 -28.77 -11.09
C GLN A 896 28.23 -27.46 -10.52
N TYR A 897 28.44 -26.45 -11.36
CA TYR A 897 28.94 -25.16 -10.88
C TYR A 897 28.30 -23.96 -11.57
N ALA A 898 28.24 -22.86 -10.83
CA ALA A 898 27.83 -21.57 -11.30
C ALA A 898 28.80 -20.48 -10.84
N VAL A 899 28.89 -19.40 -11.61
CA VAL A 899 29.77 -18.27 -11.32
C VAL A 899 28.94 -16.99 -11.39
N TYR A 900 28.89 -16.29 -10.26
CA TYR A 900 28.12 -15.10 -10.05
C TYR A 900 29.02 -13.97 -9.55
N GLY A 901 28.72 -12.74 -9.96
CA GLY A 901 29.30 -11.53 -9.42
C GLY A 901 28.23 -10.69 -8.72
N TYR A 902 28.62 -9.84 -7.79
CA TYR A 902 27.67 -8.92 -7.17
C TYR A 902 28.28 -7.54 -6.90
N SER A 903 27.43 -6.51 -6.86
CA SER A 903 27.77 -5.16 -6.43
C SER A 903 26.54 -4.45 -5.86
N GLY A 904 26.73 -3.63 -4.82
CA GLY A 904 25.69 -2.83 -4.18
C GLY A 904 25.69 -1.38 -4.66
N ARG A 905 24.50 -0.82 -4.85
CA ARG A 905 24.21 0.60 -5.00
C ARG A 905 23.03 0.96 -4.09
N GLY A 906 23.24 0.77 -2.79
CA GLY A 906 22.23 0.87 -1.76
C GLY A 906 21.22 -0.29 -1.77
N ARG A 907 20.34 -0.30 -0.77
CA ARG A 907 19.35 -1.38 -0.55
C ARG A 907 18.41 -1.65 -1.73
N ALA A 908 18.10 -0.62 -2.53
CA ALA A 908 17.15 -0.70 -3.63
C ALA A 908 17.75 -1.28 -4.93
N GLN A 909 19.07 -1.43 -4.98
CA GLN A 909 19.77 -1.93 -6.17
C GLN A 909 21.03 -2.68 -5.78
N VAL A 910 20.89 -3.98 -5.53
CA VAL A 910 22.00 -4.93 -5.44
C VAL A 910 22.10 -5.66 -6.79
N ASP A 911 23.06 -5.27 -7.62
CA ASP A 911 23.28 -5.86 -8.94
C ASP A 911 23.91 -7.26 -8.76
N PHE A 912 23.24 -8.27 -9.30
CA PHE A 912 23.69 -9.67 -9.28
C PHE A 912 23.96 -10.13 -10.71
N VAL A 913 25.23 -10.28 -11.05
CA VAL A 913 25.71 -10.54 -12.40
C VAL A 913 25.95 -12.04 -12.60
N VAL A 914 25.15 -12.65 -13.46
CA VAL A 914 25.29 -14.06 -13.84
C VAL A 914 26.35 -14.18 -14.94
N MET A 915 27.51 -14.72 -14.59
CA MET A 915 28.58 -15.04 -15.56
C MET A 915 28.39 -16.45 -16.13
N LYS A 916 27.97 -17.39 -15.28
CA LYS A 916 27.61 -18.76 -15.66
C LYS A 916 26.50 -19.29 -14.77
N GLU A 917 25.47 -19.90 -15.37
CA GLU A 917 24.46 -20.68 -14.63
C GLU A 917 24.80 -22.17 -14.51
N PHE A 918 24.16 -22.85 -13.55
CA PHE A 918 24.32 -24.30 -13.34
C PHE A 918 23.97 -25.14 -14.57
N ASP A 919 22.89 -24.78 -15.27
CA ASP A 919 22.34 -25.56 -16.39
C ASP A 919 23.03 -25.23 -17.73
N GLU A 920 23.96 -24.29 -17.73
CA GLU A 920 24.66 -23.81 -18.92
C GLU A 920 25.79 -24.76 -19.32
N ARG A 921 25.71 -25.32 -20.54
CA ARG A 921 26.65 -26.33 -21.06
C ARG A 921 27.70 -25.78 -22.02
N ASP A 922 27.60 -24.50 -22.39
CA ASP A 922 28.60 -23.89 -23.26
C ASP A 922 29.89 -23.63 -22.46
N ARG A 923 30.98 -24.23 -22.93
CA ARG A 923 32.30 -24.14 -22.29
C ARG A 923 32.96 -22.78 -22.46
N ASN A 924 32.72 -22.09 -23.57
CA ASN A 924 33.47 -20.89 -23.94
C ASN A 924 32.74 -19.61 -23.54
N LEU A 925 31.42 -19.67 -23.42
CA LEU A 925 30.57 -18.53 -23.08
C LEU A 925 30.86 -17.95 -21.68
N PRO A 926 31.05 -18.75 -20.61
CA PRO A 926 31.46 -18.26 -19.29
C PRO A 926 32.77 -17.45 -19.34
N ALA A 927 33.76 -17.92 -20.09
CA ALA A 927 35.06 -17.27 -20.16
C ALA A 927 35.00 -15.89 -20.85
N ARG A 928 34.15 -15.75 -21.88
CA ARG A 928 33.88 -14.46 -22.54
C ARG A 928 33.15 -13.48 -21.63
N ARG A 929 32.18 -13.98 -20.86
CA ARG A 929 31.45 -13.18 -19.86
C ARG A 929 32.35 -12.72 -18.72
N ILE A 930 33.19 -13.60 -18.17
CA ILE A 930 34.18 -13.25 -17.14
C ILE A 930 35.15 -12.18 -17.68
N GLY A 931 35.58 -12.28 -18.95
CA GLY A 931 36.42 -11.27 -19.59
C GLY A 931 35.79 -9.87 -19.63
N ALA A 932 34.47 -9.79 -19.82
CA ALA A 932 33.71 -8.54 -19.94
C ALA A 932 33.44 -7.83 -18.60
N VAL A 933 33.62 -8.52 -17.47
CA VAL A 933 33.27 -7.98 -16.15
C VAL A 933 34.08 -6.72 -15.84
N THR A 934 33.43 -5.63 -15.46
CA THR A 934 34.11 -4.41 -15.00
C THR A 934 33.85 -4.20 -13.51
N PRO A 935 34.78 -3.58 -12.76
CA PRO A 935 34.48 -3.13 -11.40
C PRO A 935 33.28 -2.20 -11.41
N LEU A 936 32.36 -2.39 -10.46
CA LEU A 936 31.16 -1.60 -10.28
C LEU A 936 31.28 -0.74 -9.00
N HIS A 937 30.23 -0.70 -8.17
CA HIS A 937 30.07 0.25 -7.08
C HIS A 937 30.57 -0.33 -5.74
N GLN A 938 29.67 -0.50 -4.78
CA GLN A 938 29.91 -0.92 -3.41
C GLN A 938 29.59 -2.42 -3.23
N ASN A 939 29.60 -2.96 -2.01
CA ASN A 939 29.31 -4.38 -1.73
C ASN A 939 28.31 -4.58 -0.57
N ARG A 940 27.20 -5.27 -0.87
CA ARG A 940 26.14 -5.62 0.09
C ARG A 940 25.97 -7.14 0.17
N ASP A 941 26.94 -7.76 0.84
CA ASP A 941 27.18 -9.21 0.81
C ASP A 941 25.99 -10.06 1.27
N GLY A 942 25.30 -9.66 2.34
CA GLY A 942 24.23 -10.47 2.93
C GLY A 942 23.10 -10.80 1.95
N ALA A 943 22.66 -9.81 1.15
CA ALA A 943 21.65 -10.01 0.12
C ALA A 943 22.14 -10.96 -1.01
N ALA A 944 23.39 -10.80 -1.46
CA ALA A 944 23.99 -11.64 -2.50
C ALA A 944 24.19 -13.09 -2.04
N ILE A 945 24.58 -13.30 -0.78
CA ILE A 945 24.72 -14.61 -0.15
C ILE A 945 23.36 -15.31 -0.06
N ARG A 946 22.31 -14.62 0.39
CA ARG A 946 20.95 -15.18 0.46
C ARG A 946 20.44 -15.56 -0.93
N HIS A 947 20.67 -14.72 -1.94
CA HIS A 947 20.29 -15.01 -3.31
C HIS A 947 21.02 -16.23 -3.89
N SER A 948 22.34 -16.31 -3.70
CA SER A 948 23.14 -17.47 -4.13
C SER A 948 22.74 -18.76 -3.40
N THR A 949 22.41 -18.65 -2.11
CA THR A 949 21.90 -19.77 -1.30
C THR A 949 20.59 -20.30 -1.85
N ALA A 950 19.64 -19.41 -2.22
CA ALA A 950 18.37 -19.81 -2.82
C ALA A 950 18.58 -20.58 -4.13
N LYS A 951 19.50 -20.13 -5.00
CA LYS A 951 19.85 -20.82 -6.25
C LYS A 951 20.47 -22.20 -6.01
N LEU A 952 21.36 -22.32 -5.01
CA LEU A 952 21.97 -23.59 -4.59
C LEU A 952 20.95 -24.56 -4.00
N LEU A 953 19.99 -24.06 -3.21
CA LEU A 953 18.96 -24.90 -2.60
C LEU A 953 18.06 -25.56 -3.65
N ALA A 954 17.81 -24.87 -4.77
CA ALA A 954 17.06 -25.41 -5.90
C ALA A 954 17.76 -26.57 -6.64
N ARG A 955 19.04 -26.85 -6.36
CA ARG A 955 19.80 -27.93 -7.00
C ARG A 955 19.64 -29.25 -6.26
N ASP A 956 19.49 -30.34 -7.02
CA ASP A 956 19.52 -31.71 -6.49
C ASP A 956 20.97 -32.21 -6.36
N ALA A 957 21.65 -31.72 -5.32
CA ALA A 957 23.01 -32.09 -4.98
C ALA A 957 23.14 -32.45 -3.50
N ARG A 958 23.95 -33.50 -3.23
CA ARG A 958 24.15 -34.02 -1.87
C ARG A 958 25.07 -33.12 -1.04
N ILE A 959 26.03 -32.47 -1.69
CA ILE A 959 26.91 -31.46 -1.09
C ILE A 959 26.70 -30.16 -1.87
N LYS A 960 26.32 -29.10 -1.15
CA LYS A 960 26.14 -27.75 -1.70
C LYS A 960 27.19 -26.84 -1.10
N LEU A 961 28.01 -26.20 -1.93
CA LEU A 961 29.10 -25.31 -1.50
C LEU A 961 28.88 -23.91 -2.06
N LEU A 962 29.02 -22.90 -1.20
CA LEU A 962 29.03 -21.49 -1.58
C LEU A 962 30.43 -20.95 -1.35
N VAL A 963 31.16 -20.61 -2.40
CA VAL A 963 32.51 -20.04 -2.30
C VAL A 963 32.43 -18.54 -2.53
N LEU A 964 32.70 -17.75 -1.49
CA LEU A 964 32.73 -16.29 -1.56
C LEU A 964 34.16 -15.81 -1.78
N LEU A 965 34.38 -15.02 -2.82
CA LEU A 965 35.62 -14.28 -3.07
C LEU A 965 35.35 -12.80 -2.82
N SER A 966 35.88 -12.26 -1.72
CA SER A 966 35.72 -10.85 -1.35
C SER A 966 37.03 -10.28 -0.81
N ASP A 967 37.30 -9.01 -1.11
CA ASP A 967 38.55 -8.34 -0.79
C ASP A 967 38.57 -7.64 0.58
N GLY A 968 37.49 -7.72 1.37
CA GLY A 968 37.49 -7.19 2.73
C GLY A 968 36.11 -6.97 3.36
N LYS A 969 35.98 -5.86 4.10
CA LYS A 969 34.80 -5.50 4.89
C LYS A 969 33.64 -5.08 3.97
N PRO A 970 32.40 -5.57 4.20
CA PRO A 970 31.24 -5.13 3.43
C PRO A 970 30.92 -3.65 3.71
N LEU A 971 30.59 -2.91 2.65
CA LEU A 971 30.33 -1.47 2.65
C LEU A 971 29.39 -1.10 1.50
N ASP A 972 28.24 -0.53 1.83
CA ASP A 972 27.28 0.07 0.90
C ASP A 972 26.56 1.27 1.56
N ASP A 973 25.74 2.01 0.82
CA ASP A 973 24.98 3.15 1.36
C ASP A 973 24.05 2.72 2.51
N GLY A 974 24.20 3.35 3.68
CA GLY A 974 23.52 2.94 4.92
C GLY A 974 23.87 1.52 5.40
N TYR A 975 24.93 0.89 4.88
CA TYR A 975 25.36 -0.47 5.18
C TYR A 975 26.86 -0.49 5.46
N ALA A 976 27.25 -0.21 6.69
CA ALA A 976 28.66 -0.16 7.08
C ALA A 976 28.87 -0.73 8.48
N ASP A 977 30.14 -0.88 8.84
CA ASP A 977 30.56 -1.18 10.22
C ASP A 977 29.87 -2.40 10.83
N GLU A 978 29.40 -2.30 12.08
CA GLU A 978 28.85 -3.42 12.83
C GLU A 978 27.55 -3.94 12.20
N TYR A 979 26.75 -3.07 11.59
CA TYR A 979 25.53 -3.45 10.89
C TYR A 979 25.82 -4.41 9.74
N ALA A 980 26.75 -4.05 8.87
CA ALA A 980 27.14 -4.86 7.71
C ALA A 980 27.80 -6.19 8.10
N LEU A 981 28.61 -6.18 9.17
CA LEU A 981 29.27 -7.38 9.68
C LEU A 981 28.27 -8.37 10.27
N GLU A 982 27.31 -7.91 11.08
CA GLU A 982 26.31 -8.78 11.70
C GLU A 982 25.32 -9.34 10.67
N ASP A 983 24.89 -8.58 9.66
CA ASP A 983 24.04 -9.11 8.57
C ASP A 983 24.77 -10.19 7.76
N THR A 984 26.02 -9.93 7.34
CA THR A 984 26.81 -10.89 6.57
C THR A 984 27.02 -12.19 7.35
N LYS A 985 27.38 -12.08 8.63
CA LYS A 985 27.49 -13.22 9.55
C LYS A 985 26.18 -14.00 9.64
N ARG A 986 25.05 -13.30 9.75
CA ARG A 986 23.72 -13.92 9.82
C ARG A 986 23.39 -14.65 8.52
N ALA A 987 23.61 -14.05 7.36
CA ALA A 987 23.39 -14.66 6.04
C ALA A 987 24.22 -15.94 5.85
N LEU A 988 25.47 -15.97 6.31
CA LEU A 988 26.30 -17.16 6.25
C LEU A 988 25.82 -18.28 7.18
N ARG A 989 25.37 -17.92 8.39
CA ARG A 989 24.75 -18.89 9.32
C ARG A 989 23.45 -19.46 8.74
N GLU A 990 22.64 -18.64 8.09
CA GLU A 990 21.42 -19.06 7.39
C GLU A 990 21.74 -20.08 6.30
N ALA A 991 22.74 -19.80 5.46
CA ALA A 991 23.20 -20.74 4.43
C ALA A 991 23.60 -22.09 5.04
N ARG A 992 24.39 -22.06 6.13
CA ARG A 992 24.81 -23.27 6.85
C ARG A 992 23.65 -24.05 7.45
N MET A 993 22.69 -23.37 8.07
CA MET A 993 21.49 -24.01 8.62
C MET A 993 20.60 -24.62 7.53
N ALA A 994 20.59 -24.03 6.33
CA ALA A 994 19.87 -24.56 5.17
C ALA A 994 20.59 -25.74 4.48
N GLY A 995 21.76 -26.16 4.97
CA GLY A 995 22.55 -27.26 4.41
C GLY A 995 23.47 -26.85 3.26
N VAL A 996 23.69 -25.55 3.04
CA VAL A 996 24.72 -25.02 2.13
C VAL A 996 25.98 -24.72 2.94
N ASN A 997 27.14 -25.21 2.50
CA ASN A 997 28.41 -25.00 3.19
C ASN A 997 29.12 -23.75 2.62
N PRO A 998 29.08 -22.59 3.30
CA PRO A 998 29.84 -21.43 2.88
C PRO A 998 31.34 -21.63 3.12
N PHE A 999 32.15 -21.09 2.22
CA PHE A 999 33.61 -21.02 2.32
C PHE A 999 34.10 -19.69 1.78
N CYS A 1000 34.86 -18.94 2.58
CA CYS A 1000 35.21 -17.56 2.25
C CYS A 1000 36.70 -17.43 1.96
N ILE A 1001 37.04 -16.82 0.83
CA ILE A 1001 38.41 -16.55 0.40
C ILE A 1001 38.59 -15.04 0.41
N THR A 1002 39.50 -14.57 1.25
CA THR A 1002 39.79 -13.16 1.44
C THR A 1002 41.25 -12.84 1.14
N VAL A 1003 41.50 -11.64 0.61
CA VAL A 1003 42.84 -11.17 0.25
C VAL A 1003 43.17 -9.89 1.02
N ASP A 1004 43.22 -9.99 2.35
CA ASP A 1004 43.60 -8.87 3.21
C ASP A 1004 44.66 -9.31 4.24
N ARG A 1005 45.82 -8.64 4.20
CA ARG A 1005 46.98 -8.93 5.08
C ARG A 1005 46.78 -8.43 6.52
N ASN A 1006 45.84 -7.51 6.76
CA ASN A 1006 45.66 -6.82 8.04
C ASN A 1006 44.36 -7.21 8.78
N ALA A 1007 43.70 -8.30 8.38
CA ALA A 1007 42.27 -8.52 8.63
C ALA A 1007 41.90 -9.45 9.79
N ASP A 1008 42.84 -9.72 10.70
CA ASP A 1008 42.74 -10.91 11.54
C ASP A 1008 41.60 -10.89 12.58
N ASP A 1009 41.17 -9.72 13.06
CA ASP A 1009 40.19 -9.62 14.15
C ASP A 1009 38.72 -9.56 13.66
N TYR A 1010 38.39 -8.75 12.65
CA TYR A 1010 37.00 -8.64 12.17
C TYR A 1010 36.58 -9.86 11.34
N LEU A 1011 37.50 -10.46 10.58
CA LEU A 1011 37.22 -11.69 9.83
C LEU A 1011 36.89 -12.86 10.75
N LYS A 1012 37.60 -13.01 11.88
CA LYS A 1012 37.27 -14.03 12.89
C LYS A 1012 35.89 -13.80 13.50
N ARG A 1013 35.46 -12.55 13.69
CA ARG A 1013 34.12 -12.24 14.21
C ARG A 1013 33.01 -12.53 13.17
N MET A 1014 33.25 -12.19 11.91
CA MET A 1014 32.29 -12.32 10.80
C MET A 1014 32.19 -13.77 10.28
N TYR A 1015 33.33 -14.41 10.04
CA TYR A 1015 33.44 -15.77 9.53
C TYR A 1015 33.66 -16.81 10.63
N GLY A 1016 33.64 -16.48 11.92
CA GLY A 1016 34.00 -17.41 13.00
C GLY A 1016 33.19 -18.71 13.05
N ASP A 1017 31.99 -18.72 12.46
CA ASP A 1017 31.14 -19.90 12.33
C ASP A 1017 31.29 -20.64 10.98
N VAL A 1018 32.24 -20.20 10.14
CA VAL A 1018 32.42 -20.59 8.73
C VAL A 1018 33.91 -20.81 8.44
N ASN A 1019 34.22 -21.70 7.50
CA ASN A 1019 35.60 -21.90 7.08
C ASN A 1019 36.03 -20.73 6.18
N PHE A 1020 37.13 -20.05 6.53
CA PHE A 1020 37.72 -19.00 5.69
C PHE A 1020 39.21 -19.24 5.45
N LEU A 1021 39.73 -18.66 4.38
CA LEU A 1021 41.16 -18.68 4.04
C LEU A 1021 41.63 -17.30 3.60
N VAL A 1022 42.70 -16.83 4.25
CA VAL A 1022 43.39 -15.58 3.89
C VAL A 1022 44.52 -15.89 2.93
N ILE A 1023 44.61 -15.15 1.81
CA ILE A 1023 45.69 -15.29 0.83
C ILE A 1023 46.62 -14.07 0.89
N ASP A 1024 47.89 -14.29 1.22
CA ASP A 1024 48.88 -13.21 1.43
C ASP A 1024 49.25 -12.42 0.16
N ARG A 1025 49.01 -12.99 -1.03
CA ARG A 1025 49.35 -12.41 -2.34
C ARG A 1025 48.30 -12.78 -3.39
N ILE A 1026 47.57 -11.79 -3.92
CA ILE A 1026 46.60 -11.95 -5.02
C ILE A 1026 47.19 -12.71 -6.22
N ALA A 1027 48.46 -12.47 -6.55
CA ALA A 1027 49.14 -13.14 -7.67
C ALA A 1027 49.20 -14.68 -7.54
N ALA A 1028 49.03 -15.24 -6.34
CA ALA A 1028 49.01 -16.69 -6.11
C ALA A 1028 47.60 -17.31 -6.21
N LEU A 1029 46.54 -16.49 -6.36
CA LEU A 1029 45.15 -16.94 -6.45
C LEU A 1029 44.91 -17.96 -7.59
N PRO A 1030 45.44 -17.77 -8.82
CA PRO A 1030 45.17 -18.71 -9.92
C PRO A 1030 45.70 -20.13 -9.68
N GLU A 1031 46.81 -20.27 -8.94
CA GLU A 1031 47.40 -21.57 -8.61
C GLU A 1031 46.79 -22.21 -7.35
N ARG A 1032 46.39 -21.39 -6.37
CA ARG A 1032 45.88 -21.88 -5.08
C ARG A 1032 44.40 -22.23 -5.12
N LEU A 1033 43.57 -21.46 -5.83
CA LEU A 1033 42.11 -21.64 -5.85
C LEU A 1033 41.67 -23.07 -6.20
N PRO A 1034 42.23 -23.73 -7.25
CA PRO A 1034 41.87 -25.11 -7.55
C PRO A 1034 42.31 -26.10 -6.46
N ARG A 1035 43.49 -25.89 -5.84
CA ARG A 1035 43.97 -26.75 -4.74
C ARG A 1035 43.13 -26.61 -3.47
N ILE A 1036 42.58 -25.42 -3.22
CA ILE A 1036 41.66 -25.17 -2.11
C ILE A 1036 40.35 -25.91 -2.36
N TYR A 1037 39.81 -25.81 -3.56
CA TYR A 1037 38.59 -26.53 -3.96
C TYR A 1037 38.71 -28.05 -3.72
N GLN A 1038 39.86 -28.62 -4.03
CA GLN A 1038 40.14 -30.03 -3.74
C GLN A 1038 40.00 -30.36 -2.25
N ARG A 1039 40.63 -29.58 -1.36
CA ARG A 1039 40.58 -29.84 0.09
C ARG A 1039 39.16 -29.75 0.66
N LEU A 1040 38.29 -28.97 0.01
CA LEU A 1040 36.89 -28.79 0.42
C LEU A 1040 35.95 -29.89 -0.08
N THR A 1041 36.35 -30.62 -1.13
CA THR A 1041 35.52 -31.63 -1.80
C THR A 1041 36.07 -33.06 -1.71
N ALA A 1042 37.27 -33.23 -1.14
CA ALA A 1042 37.88 -34.52 -0.80
C ALA A 1042 37.28 -35.09 0.49
#